data_AF-A0A1R2BGF2-F1
#
_entry.id   AF-A0A1R2BGF2-F1
#
_cell.length_a   1.000
_cell.length_b   1.000
_cell.length_c   1.000
_cell.angle_alpha   90.00
_cell.angle_beta   90.00
_cell.angle_gamma   90.00
#
_symmetry.space_group_name_H-M   'P 1'
#
loop_
_entity.id
_entity.type
_entity.pdbx_description
1 polymer ?
#
loop_
_entity_poly.entity_id
_entity_poly.type
_entity_poly.pdbx_seq_one_letter_code
_entity_poly.pdbx_strand_id
1 'polypeptide(L)'
;MSSHESDEEHDGPQEDEGSQEDSEFFDESDVNFDEIPAYKNLPPQDPWRKVKRELMKNLNQFRAEEVPNSMPLYQEWLGSEPLQEYVKAVLDDDEDPEQLSSIMLSSKAVGKFQCGTAVTGLEDDSGDINHLIDPFLDAQGLIFESHRKLIIGDFNHVAIGLGVQGKRLALVLGVAPKALNVSKIEKAPEGILIEGKMLKTDVGVYAVRIVEITSMKEKAIVGPYSISYDPSTSIFTAIINYPDGIEYGPENRGKNYLEIYVRNNPETIPYGEDPEEKVNTKHINLVERMRIELYPDPRQKFEEAKHEERKHLLLQREQEFEEEKKKKEEQAAADRLKTRELQRKELLEQEKVKPIEEIPGSSSSAQRSKDIKSASSHPITPDAEKSMISEDLKSEDKSHESFENESIGQVASAEQIKEELLGAIKEAQEDQAELRVKNSELERRVIAIRTKMGTIPEKSAEDNMGIHKYLNTLANVNQVHFKMQELQETYNNWAKVYEENIVEKQQRCKEIQDYFREFKREVAKGAEYARTGKPIPKITIEEWEAEEEERDKTLQEVRIQNITLKNKLKKLEEQSKDKEKLAEGLHLIDYEQLKIENQTLNEKIEERNEELHKLRKKIETTVQILTHTKEKLKFILKEKKIKQDERDELVQKLDEQRKELHSCKEKQEAGRAEYIKNKQETGIINSKELDHDLTVKKKRVEELKDELKRLEEKYTNMQSTIARAKILSSKN
;
A
#
# COMPACT_ATOMS: atom_id res chain seq x y z
N MET A 1 -10.08 -12.62 -48.59
CA MET A 1 -11.44 -12.15 -48.92
C MET A 1 -12.36 -12.80 -47.91
N SER A 2 -12.62 -12.11 -46.80
CA SER A 2 -13.96 -11.62 -46.36
C SER A 2 -14.91 -12.77 -46.01
N SER A 3 -15.18 -13.05 -44.74
CA SER A 3 -16.21 -12.37 -43.91
C SER A 3 -15.97 -12.63 -42.42
N HIS A 4 -15.78 -11.61 -41.56
CA HIS A 4 -16.78 -11.10 -40.59
C HIS A 4 -17.35 -12.18 -39.66
N GLU A 5 -16.68 -12.40 -38.53
CA GLU A 5 -17.24 -13.06 -37.33
C GLU A 5 -17.67 -11.96 -36.35
N SER A 6 -18.93 -12.07 -35.93
CA SER A 6 -19.66 -11.15 -35.07
C SER A 6 -19.54 -11.57 -33.61
N ASP A 7 -19.20 -10.59 -32.79
CA ASP A 7 -19.35 -10.60 -31.33
C ASP A 7 -20.79 -10.92 -30.92
N GLU A 8 -20.98 -11.90 -30.04
CA GLU A 8 -22.19 -12.06 -29.23
C GLU A 8 -21.80 -12.04 -27.75
N GLU A 9 -22.22 -10.95 -27.10
CA GLU A 9 -22.13 -10.69 -25.66
C GLU A 9 -22.94 -11.73 -24.88
N HIS A 10 -22.28 -12.46 -23.98
CA HIS A 10 -22.92 -13.29 -22.97
C HIS A 10 -22.91 -12.53 -21.64
N ASP A 11 -24.02 -11.88 -21.33
CA ASP A 11 -24.29 -11.23 -20.05
C ASP A 11 -25.24 -12.14 -19.24
N GLY A 12 -24.66 -12.81 -18.25
CA GLY A 12 -25.38 -13.59 -17.24
C GLY A 12 -24.70 -13.32 -15.89
N PRO A 13 -25.46 -13.19 -14.78
CA PRO A 13 -24.88 -12.83 -13.50
C PRO A 13 -24.00 -13.99 -13.02
N GLN A 14 -22.69 -13.84 -13.14
CA GLN A 14 -21.73 -14.68 -12.44
C GLN A 14 -21.79 -14.31 -10.96
N GLU A 15 -22.25 -15.27 -10.16
CA GLU A 15 -22.12 -15.26 -8.71
C GLU A 15 -20.62 -15.14 -8.37
N ASP A 16 -20.28 -14.20 -7.49
CA ASP A 16 -18.91 -13.92 -7.03
C ASP A 16 -18.36 -15.15 -6.26
N GLU A 17 -17.82 -16.14 -6.98
CA GLU A 17 -16.99 -17.23 -6.44
C GLU A 17 -15.54 -16.79 -6.19
N GLY A 18 -15.33 -15.54 -5.74
CA GLY A 18 -14.01 -14.95 -5.52
C GLY A 18 -13.23 -15.48 -4.31
N SER A 19 -13.62 -16.61 -3.71
CA SER A 19 -12.97 -17.12 -2.49
C SER A 19 -12.65 -18.62 -2.47
N GLN A 20 -12.99 -19.37 -3.52
CA GLN A 20 -12.62 -20.80 -3.63
C GLN A 20 -11.37 -21.05 -4.49
N GLU A 21 -11.13 -20.24 -5.53
CA GLU A 21 -10.00 -20.47 -6.46
C GLU A 21 -8.61 -20.21 -5.84
N ASP A 22 -8.52 -19.38 -4.80
CA ASP A 22 -7.22 -19.09 -4.17
C ASP A 22 -6.71 -20.24 -3.30
N SER A 23 -7.57 -21.21 -2.96
CA SER A 23 -7.20 -22.34 -2.08
C SER A 23 -6.65 -23.57 -2.82
N GLU A 24 -6.87 -23.68 -4.13
CA GLU A 24 -6.43 -24.84 -4.93
C GLU A 24 -5.00 -24.71 -5.49
N PHE A 25 -4.37 -23.53 -5.39
CA PHE A 25 -3.01 -23.30 -5.89
C PHE A 25 -1.90 -23.52 -4.86
N PHE A 26 -2.25 -24.02 -3.67
CA PHE A 26 -1.35 -24.27 -2.55
C PHE A 26 -1.15 -25.76 -2.25
N ASP A 27 -1.11 -26.59 -3.29
CA ASP A 27 -0.46 -27.88 -3.11
C ASP A 27 1.06 -27.65 -3.08
N GLU A 28 1.59 -27.40 -1.88
CA GLU A 28 3.00 -27.64 -1.55
C GLU A 28 3.29 -29.15 -1.62
N SER A 29 2.96 -29.82 -2.74
CA SER A 29 3.44 -31.16 -2.97
C SER A 29 4.96 -31.05 -3.13
N ASP A 30 5.64 -31.34 -2.01
CA ASP A 30 7.07 -31.44 -1.92
C ASP A 30 7.53 -32.35 -3.06
N VAL A 31 8.28 -31.77 -3.99
CA VAL A 31 8.83 -32.51 -5.11
C VAL A 31 9.73 -33.57 -4.50
N ASN A 32 9.32 -34.84 -4.60
CA ASN A 32 10.11 -35.94 -4.09
C ASN A 32 11.32 -36.14 -5.00
N PHE A 33 12.43 -35.46 -4.69
CA PHE A 33 13.66 -35.52 -5.48
C PHE A 33 14.28 -36.92 -5.52
N ASP A 34 13.92 -37.80 -4.58
CA ASP A 34 14.37 -39.19 -4.58
C ASP A 34 13.74 -40.02 -5.72
N GLU A 35 12.59 -39.58 -6.25
CA GLU A 35 11.90 -40.20 -7.39
C GLU A 35 12.46 -39.74 -8.75
N ILE A 36 13.20 -38.63 -8.78
CA ILE A 36 13.76 -38.07 -10.01
C ILE A 36 15.13 -38.71 -10.29
N PRO A 37 15.30 -39.45 -11.41
CA PRO A 37 16.55 -40.18 -11.71
C PRO A 37 17.82 -39.30 -11.73
N ALA A 38 17.68 -38.02 -12.10
CA ALA A 38 18.79 -37.06 -12.13
C ALA A 38 19.36 -36.73 -10.74
N TYR A 39 18.55 -36.86 -9.68
CA TYR A 39 18.91 -36.46 -8.31
C TYR A 39 19.07 -37.63 -7.35
N LYS A 40 18.66 -38.84 -7.75
CA LYS A 40 18.69 -40.08 -6.95
C LYS A 40 20.02 -40.37 -6.25
N ASN A 41 21.15 -39.96 -6.85
CA ASN A 41 22.46 -40.22 -6.28
C ASN A 41 22.95 -39.10 -5.33
N LEU A 42 22.33 -37.92 -5.31
CA LEU A 42 22.75 -36.79 -4.47
C LEU A 42 22.66 -37.12 -2.97
N PRO A 43 23.40 -36.40 -2.10
CA PRO A 43 23.27 -36.54 -0.65
C PRO A 43 21.84 -36.25 -0.18
N PRO A 44 21.41 -36.78 0.99
CA PRO A 44 20.10 -36.44 1.56
C PRO A 44 19.94 -34.93 1.65
N GLN A 45 18.74 -34.43 1.33
CA GLN A 45 18.48 -33.01 1.47
C GLN A 45 18.56 -32.60 2.94
N ASP A 46 19.17 -31.45 3.22
CA ASP A 46 19.05 -30.83 4.52
C ASP A 46 17.54 -30.55 4.76
N PRO A 47 16.93 -31.14 5.81
CA PRO A 47 15.52 -30.89 6.14
C PRO A 47 15.25 -29.40 6.36
N TRP A 48 16.25 -28.67 6.86
CA TRP A 48 16.14 -27.25 7.18
C TRP A 48 16.47 -26.32 6.01
N ARG A 49 16.73 -26.83 4.80
CA ARG A 49 17.21 -26.02 3.66
C ARG A 49 16.29 -24.84 3.33
N LYS A 50 14.97 -25.05 3.36
CA LYS A 50 13.97 -24.02 3.04
C LYS A 50 13.97 -22.93 4.11
N VAL A 51 13.96 -23.33 5.39
CA VAL A 51 14.06 -22.42 6.54
C VAL A 51 15.36 -21.62 6.48
N LYS A 52 16.52 -22.27 6.30
CA LYS A 52 17.82 -21.60 6.16
C LYS A 52 17.83 -20.61 4.99
N ARG A 53 17.22 -20.96 3.86
CA ARG A 53 17.13 -20.08 2.68
C ARG A 53 16.33 -18.81 2.99
N GLU A 54 15.13 -18.92 3.58
CA GLU A 54 14.34 -17.75 3.95
C GLU A 54 15.03 -16.92 5.05
N LEU A 55 15.64 -17.56 6.06
CA LEU A 55 16.43 -16.86 7.07
C LEU A 55 17.60 -16.08 6.47
N MET A 56 18.34 -16.67 5.52
CA MET A 56 19.45 -16.00 4.82
C MET A 56 18.98 -14.80 4.00
N LYS A 57 17.83 -14.93 3.34
CA LYS A 57 17.22 -13.88 2.53
C LYS A 57 16.73 -12.73 3.39
N ASN A 58 15.99 -13.02 4.46
CA ASN A 58 15.51 -12.03 5.42
C ASN A 58 16.70 -11.30 6.06
N LEU A 59 17.73 -12.02 6.48
CA LEU A 59 18.94 -11.45 7.10
C LEU A 59 19.70 -10.52 6.15
N ASN A 60 19.82 -10.87 4.87
CA ASN A 60 20.42 -9.99 3.87
C ASN A 60 19.54 -8.78 3.54
N GLN A 61 18.21 -8.94 3.52
CA GLN A 61 17.27 -7.84 3.36
C GLN A 61 17.38 -6.84 4.51
N PHE A 62 17.30 -7.33 5.75
CA PHE A 62 17.46 -6.52 6.96
C PHE A 62 18.81 -5.76 6.95
N ARG A 63 19.90 -6.45 6.59
CA ARG A 63 21.22 -5.81 6.49
C ARG A 63 21.27 -4.72 5.41
N ALA A 64 20.62 -4.92 4.27
CA ALA A 64 20.57 -3.95 3.19
C ALA A 64 19.75 -2.70 3.55
N GLU A 65 18.67 -2.85 4.32
CA GLU A 65 17.84 -1.76 4.83
C GLU A 65 18.61 -0.92 5.87
N GLU A 66 19.33 -1.58 6.78
CA GLU A 66 20.06 -0.92 7.87
C GLU A 66 21.41 -0.32 7.44
N VAL A 67 22.13 -1.00 6.56
CA VAL A 67 23.42 -0.56 6.03
C VAL A 67 23.36 -0.58 4.50
N PRO A 68 22.89 0.51 3.88
CA PRO A 68 22.85 0.64 2.44
C PRO A 68 24.26 0.44 1.84
N ASN A 69 24.34 -0.33 0.75
CA ASN A 69 25.58 -0.72 0.07
C ASN A 69 26.53 -1.64 0.86
N SER A 70 26.08 -2.24 1.97
CA SER A 70 26.83 -3.33 2.60
C SER A 70 26.89 -4.56 1.70
N MET A 71 27.97 -5.34 1.84
CA MET A 71 28.09 -6.61 1.14
C MET A 71 27.11 -7.64 1.76
N PRO A 72 26.48 -8.50 0.95
CA PRO A 72 25.64 -9.56 1.51
C PRO A 72 26.45 -10.51 2.40
N LEU A 73 25.77 -11.09 3.38
CA LEU A 73 26.26 -12.20 4.18
C LEU A 73 26.14 -13.49 3.37
N TYR A 74 27.27 -14.19 3.26
CA TYR A 74 27.41 -15.49 2.61
C TYR A 74 27.20 -16.63 3.60
N GLN A 75 26.76 -17.78 3.10
CA GLN A 75 26.52 -18.94 3.95
C GLN A 75 27.84 -19.58 4.40
N GLU A 76 27.97 -19.78 5.71
CA GLU A 76 29.08 -20.49 6.32
C GLU A 76 28.73 -21.96 6.56
N TRP A 77 29.33 -22.83 5.76
CA TRP A 77 28.97 -24.25 5.72
C TRP A 77 29.46 -24.99 6.95
N LEU A 78 30.78 -25.02 7.16
CA LEU A 78 31.36 -25.85 8.21
C LEU A 78 31.10 -25.29 9.60
N GLY A 79 30.90 -23.98 9.72
CA GLY A 79 30.46 -23.35 10.96
C GLY A 79 29.03 -23.69 11.37
N SER A 80 28.16 -24.12 10.45
CA SER A 80 26.77 -24.48 10.79
C SER A 80 26.67 -25.81 11.55
N GLU A 81 27.59 -26.75 11.32
CA GLU A 81 27.63 -28.05 12.04
C GLU A 81 27.80 -27.92 13.56
N PRO A 82 28.83 -27.21 14.09
CA PRO A 82 28.98 -27.01 15.52
C PRO A 82 27.83 -26.20 16.13
N LEU A 83 27.23 -25.24 15.39
CA LEU A 83 26.05 -24.52 15.90
C LEU A 83 24.83 -25.44 15.98
N GLN A 84 24.65 -26.35 15.02
CA GLN A 84 23.60 -27.36 15.05
C GLN A 84 23.75 -28.32 16.25
N GLU A 85 24.98 -28.62 16.65
CA GLU A 85 25.27 -29.38 17.87
C GLU A 85 24.93 -28.57 19.13
N TYR A 86 25.33 -27.29 19.18
CA TYR A 86 25.03 -26.41 20.30
C TYR A 86 23.52 -26.17 20.49
N VAL A 87 22.75 -26.07 19.40
CA VAL A 87 21.29 -25.95 19.45
C VAL A 87 20.64 -27.08 20.26
N LYS A 88 21.16 -28.30 20.18
CA LYS A 88 20.64 -29.43 20.97
C LYS A 88 20.83 -29.19 22.47
N ALA A 89 21.98 -28.65 22.87
CA ALA A 89 22.25 -28.29 24.27
C ALA A 89 21.34 -27.14 24.73
N VAL A 90 21.14 -26.12 23.88
CA VAL A 90 20.26 -24.98 24.19
C VAL A 90 18.79 -25.41 24.40
N LEU A 91 18.30 -26.37 23.61
CA LEU A 91 16.93 -26.89 23.75
C LEU A 91 16.71 -27.66 25.06
N ASP A 92 17.77 -28.24 25.63
CA ASP A 92 17.78 -28.94 26.92
C ASP A 92 17.98 -27.98 28.13
N ASP A 93 17.82 -26.66 27.94
CA ASP A 93 18.02 -25.58 28.94
C ASP A 93 19.47 -25.28 29.37
N ASP A 94 20.46 -25.80 28.64
CA ASP A 94 21.88 -25.54 28.89
C ASP A 94 22.44 -24.39 28.01
N GLU A 95 21.94 -23.16 28.19
CA GLU A 95 22.57 -21.99 27.56
C GLU A 95 23.91 -21.65 28.26
N ASP A 96 24.99 -22.28 27.78
CA ASP A 96 26.35 -22.02 28.26
C ASP A 96 27.28 -21.48 27.16
N PRO A 97 27.67 -20.20 27.23
CA PRO A 97 28.65 -19.59 26.31
C PRO A 97 30.03 -20.29 26.32
N GLU A 98 30.44 -20.91 27.43
CA GLU A 98 31.69 -21.65 27.52
C GLU A 98 31.61 -22.97 26.74
N GLN A 99 30.47 -23.65 26.81
CA GLN A 99 30.17 -24.83 26.01
C GLN A 99 30.19 -24.51 24.51
N LEU A 100 29.53 -23.42 24.08
CA LEU A 100 29.58 -22.97 22.68
C LEU A 100 31.02 -22.71 22.23
N SER A 101 31.81 -22.03 23.06
CA SER A 101 33.21 -21.74 22.78
C SER A 101 34.03 -23.03 22.64
N SER A 102 33.78 -24.02 23.49
CA SER A 102 34.42 -25.35 23.44
C SER A 102 34.04 -26.13 22.17
N ILE A 103 32.75 -26.16 21.81
CA ILE A 103 32.25 -26.82 20.60
C ILE A 103 32.89 -26.18 19.37
N MET A 104 32.90 -24.84 19.28
CA MET A 104 33.52 -24.12 18.17
C MET A 104 35.03 -24.34 18.09
N LEU A 105 35.75 -24.42 19.22
CA LEU A 105 37.18 -24.75 19.26
C LEU A 105 37.48 -26.19 18.82
N SER A 106 36.59 -27.14 19.16
CA SER A 106 36.72 -28.54 18.76
C SER A 106 36.39 -28.74 17.27
N SER A 107 35.61 -27.84 16.70
CA SER A 107 35.17 -27.88 15.30
C SER A 107 36.34 -27.71 14.32
N LYS A 108 36.10 -28.11 13.07
CA LYS A 108 37.03 -27.86 11.95
C LYS A 108 36.73 -26.56 11.22
N ALA A 109 35.79 -25.74 11.69
CA ALA A 109 35.45 -24.46 11.08
C ALA A 109 36.63 -23.49 11.14
N VAL A 110 36.81 -22.70 10.08
CA VAL A 110 37.93 -21.75 9.95
C VAL A 110 37.41 -20.34 10.19
N GLY A 111 38.02 -19.62 11.13
CA GLY A 111 37.67 -18.24 11.45
C GLY A 111 37.35 -18.03 12.93
N LYS A 112 37.19 -16.77 13.32
CA LYS A 112 36.69 -16.38 14.64
C LYS A 112 35.22 -16.06 14.51
N PHE A 113 34.39 -16.86 15.18
CA PHE A 113 32.94 -16.73 15.16
C PHE A 113 32.44 -15.90 16.33
N GLN A 114 31.47 -15.04 16.08
CA GLN A 114 30.65 -14.40 17.10
C GLN A 114 29.22 -14.92 16.96
N CYS A 115 28.61 -15.34 18.05
CA CYS A 115 27.34 -16.04 18.02
C CYS A 115 26.24 -15.29 18.77
N GLY A 116 25.01 -15.40 18.28
CA GLY A 116 23.79 -14.97 18.95
C GLY A 116 22.78 -16.10 18.98
N THR A 117 22.12 -16.27 20.11
CA THR A 117 21.12 -17.32 20.35
C THR A 117 19.77 -16.67 20.59
N ALA A 118 18.71 -17.25 20.02
CA ALA A 118 17.33 -16.95 20.35
C ALA A 118 16.56 -18.26 20.57
N VAL A 119 15.82 -18.30 21.66
CA VAL A 119 14.92 -19.40 22.01
C VAL A 119 13.51 -18.84 22.12
N THR A 120 12.56 -19.47 21.43
CA THR A 120 11.16 -19.07 21.43
C THR A 120 10.24 -20.29 21.62
N GLY A 121 9.00 -20.04 22.03
CA GLY A 121 7.97 -21.05 22.16
C GLY A 121 7.18 -21.22 20.86
N LEU A 122 6.74 -22.45 20.58
CA LEU A 122 5.76 -22.76 19.53
C LEU A 122 4.36 -22.86 20.13
N GLU A 123 3.36 -22.35 19.41
CA GLU A 123 1.95 -22.45 19.82
C GLU A 123 1.49 -23.91 19.79
N ASP A 124 1.83 -24.62 18.71
CA ASP A 124 1.51 -26.03 18.48
C ASP A 124 2.75 -26.91 18.31
N ASP A 125 2.63 -28.18 18.73
CA ASP A 125 3.61 -29.23 18.47
C ASP A 125 3.49 -29.70 17.01
N SER A 126 3.81 -28.83 16.05
CA SER A 126 3.85 -29.21 14.64
C SER A 126 5.21 -29.82 14.30
N GLY A 127 5.21 -31.08 13.87
CA GLY A 127 6.41 -31.78 13.41
C GLY A 127 6.79 -31.49 11.96
N ASP A 128 6.01 -30.65 11.26
CA ASP A 128 6.24 -30.31 9.86
C ASP A 128 7.14 -29.08 9.75
N ILE A 129 8.31 -29.27 9.14
CA ILE A 129 9.34 -28.24 8.99
C ILE A 129 8.86 -27.07 8.11
N ASN A 130 7.95 -27.32 7.17
CA ASN A 130 7.43 -26.25 6.31
C ASN A 130 6.59 -25.24 7.12
N HIS A 131 5.88 -25.69 8.16
CA HIS A 131 5.14 -24.81 9.08
C HIS A 131 6.02 -24.12 10.14
N LEU A 132 7.33 -24.42 10.17
CA LEU A 132 8.27 -23.80 11.10
C LEU A 132 8.97 -22.56 10.53
N ILE A 133 8.78 -22.22 9.25
CA ILE A 133 9.44 -21.04 8.63
C ILE A 133 9.11 -19.77 9.41
N ASP A 134 7.83 -19.47 9.62
CA ASP A 134 7.39 -18.24 10.31
C ASP A 134 7.88 -18.19 11.77
N PRO A 135 7.75 -19.26 12.59
CA PRO A 135 8.34 -19.29 13.92
C PRO A 135 9.86 -19.05 13.95
N PHE A 136 10.61 -19.53 12.95
CA PHE A 136 12.04 -19.26 12.85
C PHE A 136 12.34 -17.82 12.42
N LEU A 137 11.50 -17.20 11.59
CA LEU A 137 11.61 -15.78 11.23
C LEU A 137 11.33 -14.88 12.45
N ASP A 138 10.37 -15.23 13.30
CA ASP A 138 10.11 -14.53 14.55
C ASP A 138 11.30 -14.66 15.52
N ALA A 139 11.86 -15.87 15.67
CA ALA A 139 13.08 -16.08 16.45
C ALA A 139 14.27 -15.28 15.89
N GLN A 140 14.37 -15.14 14.57
CA GLN A 140 15.38 -14.31 13.94
C GLN A 140 15.17 -12.83 14.25
N GLY A 141 13.93 -12.35 14.30
CA GLY A 141 13.57 -11.01 14.77
C GLY A 141 14.11 -10.72 16.18
N LEU A 142 14.02 -11.69 17.10
CA LEU A 142 14.62 -11.56 18.43
C LEU A 142 16.15 -11.39 18.36
N ILE A 143 16.84 -12.07 17.46
CA ILE A 143 18.29 -11.89 17.26
C ILE A 143 18.59 -10.51 16.68
N PHE A 144 17.75 -9.98 15.79
CA PHE A 144 17.91 -8.64 15.22
C PHE A 144 17.84 -7.57 16.29
N GLU A 145 16.95 -7.73 17.27
CA GLU A 145 16.81 -6.82 18.41
C GLU A 145 17.93 -7.00 19.44
N SER A 146 18.15 -8.22 19.91
CA SER A 146 19.08 -8.52 21.02
C SER A 146 20.55 -8.49 20.61
N HIS A 147 20.86 -8.87 19.37
CA HIS A 147 22.22 -9.03 18.86
C HIS A 147 22.47 -8.22 17.57
N ARG A 148 21.80 -7.08 17.40
CA ARG A 148 21.90 -6.18 16.24
C ARG A 148 23.33 -5.93 15.73
N LYS A 149 24.29 -5.76 16.65
CA LYS A 149 25.70 -5.51 16.33
C LYS A 149 26.39 -6.68 15.62
N LEU A 150 25.94 -7.91 15.84
CA LEU A 150 26.47 -9.09 15.15
C LEU A 150 26.13 -9.06 13.66
N ILE A 151 24.98 -8.49 13.30
CA ILE A 151 24.46 -8.51 11.91
C ILE A 151 24.97 -7.30 11.13
N ILE A 152 24.94 -6.13 11.76
CA ILE A 152 25.40 -4.86 11.18
C ILE A 152 26.93 -4.74 11.18
N GLY A 153 27.62 -5.58 11.96
CA GLY A 153 29.09 -5.57 12.08
C GLY A 153 29.83 -5.85 10.77
N ASP A 154 31.16 -5.75 10.84
CA ASP A 154 32.08 -6.01 9.72
C ASP A 154 32.31 -7.53 9.53
N PHE A 155 31.22 -8.25 9.27
CA PHE A 155 31.20 -9.68 8.97
C PHE A 155 30.70 -9.91 7.55
N ASN A 156 31.06 -11.05 6.98
CA ASN A 156 30.64 -11.39 5.62
C ASN A 156 30.16 -12.84 5.46
N HIS A 157 30.28 -13.67 6.50
CA HIS A 157 29.75 -15.03 6.51
C HIS A 157 28.87 -15.25 7.74
N VAL A 158 27.85 -16.09 7.58
CA VAL A 158 26.90 -16.47 8.64
C VAL A 158 26.64 -17.98 8.62
N ALA A 159 26.76 -18.61 9.78
CA ALA A 159 26.43 -19.98 10.07
C ALA A 159 25.08 -20.02 10.81
N ILE A 160 24.25 -21.03 10.53
CA ILE A 160 22.90 -21.14 11.09
C ILE A 160 22.70 -22.53 11.69
N GLY A 161 22.43 -22.59 12.99
CA GLY A 161 21.93 -23.76 13.69
C GLY A 161 20.43 -23.60 13.99
N LEU A 162 19.65 -24.67 13.76
CA LEU A 162 18.19 -24.67 13.91
C LEU A 162 17.72 -25.91 14.66
N GLY A 163 16.76 -25.79 15.56
CA GLY A 163 16.23 -26.98 16.22
C GLY A 163 14.91 -26.73 16.91
N VAL A 164 14.15 -27.81 17.06
CA VAL A 164 12.85 -27.84 17.73
C VAL A 164 12.78 -29.06 18.63
N GLN A 165 12.27 -28.90 19.85
CA GLN A 165 12.04 -29.95 20.82
C GLN A 165 10.76 -29.65 21.60
N GLY A 166 9.70 -30.43 21.31
CA GLY A 166 8.35 -30.10 21.78
C GLY A 166 7.94 -28.70 21.35
N LYS A 167 7.41 -27.90 22.28
CA LYS A 167 7.02 -26.50 22.04
C LYS A 167 8.18 -25.50 22.09
N ARG A 168 9.43 -25.94 22.01
CA ARG A 168 10.59 -25.05 22.05
C ARG A 168 11.32 -25.05 20.73
N LEU A 169 11.67 -23.86 20.28
CA LEU A 169 12.45 -23.61 19.08
C LEU A 169 13.71 -22.84 19.47
N ALA A 170 14.84 -23.24 18.92
CA ALA A 170 16.12 -22.57 19.12
C ALA A 170 16.79 -22.25 17.79
N LEU A 171 17.20 -20.99 17.64
CA LEU A 171 17.95 -20.45 16.52
C LEU A 171 19.29 -19.94 17.03
N VAL A 172 20.38 -20.39 16.42
CA VAL A 172 21.73 -19.90 16.72
C VAL A 172 22.37 -19.41 15.44
N LEU A 173 22.75 -18.13 15.42
CA LEU A 173 23.48 -17.50 14.32
C LEU A 173 24.92 -17.28 14.73
N GLY A 174 25.87 -17.67 13.87
CA GLY A 174 27.30 -17.41 14.06
C GLY A 174 27.87 -16.62 12.89
N VAL A 175 28.38 -15.42 13.13
CA VAL A 175 28.97 -14.57 12.09
C VAL A 175 30.49 -14.61 12.14
N ALA A 176 31.13 -14.59 10.98
CA ALA A 176 32.58 -14.59 10.85
C ALA A 176 33.06 -13.70 9.69
N PRO A 177 34.23 -13.04 9.82
CA PRO A 177 34.86 -12.33 8.72
C PRO A 177 35.82 -13.27 7.98
N LYS A 178 35.62 -13.44 6.68
CA LYS A 178 36.47 -14.23 5.79
C LYS A 178 37.06 -13.40 4.65
N ALA A 179 38.11 -13.92 4.02
CA ALA A 179 38.82 -13.25 2.95
C ALA A 179 38.19 -13.47 1.56
N LEU A 180 37.43 -14.55 1.39
CA LEU A 180 36.82 -14.97 0.14
C LEU A 180 35.48 -15.68 0.41
N ASN A 181 34.67 -15.82 -0.62
CA ASN A 181 33.50 -16.70 -0.65
C ASN A 181 33.65 -17.67 -1.84
N VAL A 182 33.32 -18.95 -1.66
CA VAL A 182 33.24 -19.93 -2.75
C VAL A 182 31.83 -19.88 -3.31
N SER A 183 31.68 -19.53 -4.59
CA SER A 183 30.37 -19.41 -5.26
C SER A 183 29.95 -20.72 -5.91
N LYS A 184 30.90 -21.57 -6.30
CA LYS A 184 30.60 -22.72 -7.13
C LYS A 184 31.61 -23.85 -6.99
N ILE A 185 31.11 -25.08 -6.87
CA ILE A 185 31.91 -26.31 -6.92
C ILE A 185 31.21 -27.27 -7.89
N GLU A 186 31.83 -27.57 -9.01
CA GLU A 186 31.27 -28.42 -10.07
C GLU A 186 32.28 -29.43 -10.61
N LYS A 187 31.76 -30.50 -11.23
CA LYS A 187 32.57 -31.48 -11.93
C LYS A 187 32.94 -30.95 -13.32
N ALA A 188 34.23 -30.89 -13.64
CA ALA A 188 34.77 -30.52 -14.94
C ALA A 188 35.49 -31.71 -15.59
N PRO A 189 35.76 -31.68 -16.92
CA PRO A 189 36.48 -32.76 -17.60
C PRO A 189 37.89 -33.02 -17.05
N GLU A 190 38.55 -31.97 -16.56
CA GLU A 190 39.94 -32.00 -16.07
C GLU A 190 40.05 -32.18 -14.54
N GLY A 191 38.91 -32.24 -13.82
CA GLY A 191 38.89 -32.37 -12.36
C GLY A 191 37.68 -31.69 -11.71
N ILE A 192 37.90 -31.13 -10.52
CA ILE A 192 36.89 -30.36 -9.79
C ILE A 192 37.15 -28.88 -10.05
N LEU A 193 36.15 -28.19 -10.59
CA LEU A 193 36.17 -26.74 -10.77
C LEU A 193 35.66 -26.07 -9.50
N ILE A 194 36.45 -25.14 -8.98
CA ILE A 194 36.11 -24.31 -7.83
C ILE A 194 36.18 -22.86 -8.32
N GLU A 195 35.07 -22.14 -8.17
CA GLU A 195 34.99 -20.72 -8.46
C GLU A 195 34.57 -19.99 -7.19
N GLY A 196 35.17 -18.83 -6.98
CA GLY A 196 34.84 -17.99 -5.84
C GLY A 196 35.23 -16.54 -6.08
N LYS A 197 34.87 -15.69 -5.12
CA LYS A 197 35.13 -14.26 -5.14
C LYS A 197 35.98 -13.85 -3.94
N MET A 198 37.05 -13.11 -4.21
CA MET A 198 37.82 -12.43 -3.17
C MET A 198 37.01 -11.27 -2.60
N LEU A 199 36.87 -11.26 -1.27
CA LEU A 199 36.14 -10.21 -0.54
C LEU A 199 37.09 -9.13 -0.01
N LYS A 200 38.39 -9.45 0.05
CA LYS A 200 39.46 -8.54 0.44
C LYS A 200 40.47 -8.39 -0.70
N THR A 201 40.92 -7.16 -0.94
CA THR A 201 41.81 -6.82 -2.06
C THR A 201 43.30 -6.97 -1.75
N ASP A 202 43.68 -7.11 -0.49
CA ASP A 202 45.07 -7.20 -0.01
C ASP A 202 45.64 -8.64 -0.04
N VAL A 203 44.79 -9.62 -0.34
CA VAL A 203 45.12 -11.04 -0.37
C VAL A 203 44.67 -11.68 -1.68
N GLY A 204 45.34 -12.77 -2.09
CA GLY A 204 44.97 -13.57 -3.25
C GLY A 204 45.07 -15.07 -2.96
N VAL A 205 44.30 -15.89 -3.68
CA VAL A 205 44.34 -17.35 -3.52
C VAL A 205 45.67 -17.88 -4.01
N TYR A 206 46.39 -18.62 -3.18
CA TYR A 206 47.69 -19.18 -3.53
C TYR A 206 47.64 -20.69 -3.77
N ALA A 207 46.88 -21.42 -2.94
CA ALA A 207 46.77 -22.86 -3.07
C ALA A 207 45.38 -23.35 -2.68
N VAL A 208 44.96 -24.41 -3.35
CA VAL A 208 43.71 -25.11 -3.09
C VAL A 208 44.03 -26.58 -2.87
N ARG A 209 43.55 -27.15 -1.78
CA ARG A 209 43.92 -28.50 -1.33
C ARG A 209 42.69 -29.31 -0.95
N ILE A 210 42.71 -30.60 -1.27
CA ILE A 210 41.72 -31.57 -0.82
C ILE A 210 42.36 -32.46 0.25
N VAL A 211 41.71 -32.56 1.40
CA VAL A 211 42.16 -33.37 2.54
C VAL A 211 41.06 -34.30 3.02
N GLU A 212 41.42 -35.49 3.48
CA GLU A 212 40.46 -36.44 4.06
C GLU A 212 39.98 -35.96 5.44
N ILE A 213 38.67 -35.96 5.71
CA ILE A 213 38.08 -35.42 6.95
C ILE A 213 38.65 -36.09 8.20
N THR A 214 38.77 -37.42 8.19
CA THR A 214 39.17 -38.19 9.37
C THR A 214 40.66 -38.07 9.68
N SER A 215 41.50 -38.12 8.65
CA SER A 215 42.96 -38.20 8.81
C SER A 215 43.69 -36.89 8.55
N MET A 216 43.01 -35.89 7.95
CA MET A 216 43.58 -34.65 7.40
C MET A 216 44.76 -34.87 6.43
N LYS A 217 44.86 -36.08 5.84
CA LYS A 217 45.87 -36.39 4.84
C LYS A 217 45.54 -35.71 3.51
N GLU A 218 46.56 -35.18 2.86
CA GLU A 218 46.45 -34.62 1.52
C GLU A 218 46.01 -35.69 0.52
N LYS A 219 45.02 -35.36 -0.30
CA LYS A 219 44.59 -36.17 -1.44
C LYS A 219 44.99 -35.53 -2.76
N ALA A 220 44.85 -34.20 -2.85
CA ALA A 220 45.26 -33.41 -4.01
C ALA A 220 45.58 -31.98 -3.57
N ILE A 221 46.46 -31.30 -4.30
CA ILE A 221 46.79 -29.90 -4.11
C ILE A 221 47.10 -29.25 -5.45
N VAL A 222 46.63 -28.02 -5.62
CA VAL A 222 47.00 -27.15 -6.74
C VAL A 222 47.51 -25.82 -6.24
N GLY A 223 48.48 -25.27 -6.96
CA GLY A 223 49.08 -23.96 -6.70
C GLY A 223 48.70 -22.94 -7.76
N PRO A 224 49.38 -21.79 -7.82
CA PRO A 224 49.03 -20.66 -8.69
C PRO A 224 48.94 -21.01 -10.18
N TYR A 225 49.70 -21.99 -10.66
CA TYR A 225 49.66 -22.43 -12.06
C TYR A 225 48.27 -22.89 -12.51
N SER A 226 47.54 -23.63 -11.66
CA SER A 226 46.20 -24.15 -11.98
C SER A 226 45.08 -23.26 -11.41
N ILE A 227 45.42 -22.02 -11.04
CA ILE A 227 44.49 -21.03 -10.52
C ILE A 227 44.52 -19.83 -11.47
N SER A 228 43.35 -19.37 -11.87
CA SER A 228 43.16 -18.10 -12.58
C SER A 228 42.53 -17.10 -11.62
N TYR A 229 42.96 -15.85 -11.69
CA TYR A 229 42.39 -14.75 -10.91
C TYR A 229 42.19 -13.54 -11.82
N ASP A 230 40.98 -13.00 -11.82
CA ASP A 230 40.64 -11.76 -12.52
C ASP A 230 40.55 -10.60 -11.51
N PRO A 231 41.51 -9.64 -11.53
CA PRO A 231 41.50 -8.50 -10.63
C PRO A 231 40.29 -7.58 -10.79
N SER A 232 39.68 -7.54 -11.98
CA SER A 232 38.57 -6.62 -12.27
C SER A 232 37.26 -7.06 -11.63
N THR A 233 36.99 -8.37 -11.63
CA THR A 233 35.81 -8.98 -11.02
C THR A 233 36.08 -9.52 -9.61
N SER A 234 37.36 -9.62 -9.22
CA SER A 234 37.84 -10.30 -8.02
C SER A 234 37.46 -11.78 -7.97
N ILE A 235 37.21 -12.40 -9.13
CA ILE A 235 36.84 -13.82 -9.24
C ILE A 235 38.11 -14.66 -9.40
N PHE A 236 38.18 -15.77 -8.66
CA PHE A 236 39.19 -16.80 -8.87
C PHE A 236 38.54 -18.10 -9.35
N THR A 237 39.25 -18.84 -10.19
CA THR A 237 38.90 -20.21 -10.59
C THR A 237 40.09 -21.12 -10.36
N ALA A 238 39.84 -22.30 -9.79
CA ALA A 238 40.84 -23.33 -9.57
C ALA A 238 40.32 -24.67 -10.09
N ILE A 239 41.14 -25.39 -10.84
CA ILE A 239 40.81 -26.75 -11.29
C ILE A 239 41.75 -27.70 -10.58
N ILE A 240 41.20 -28.57 -9.74
CA ILE A 240 41.96 -29.58 -9.00
C ILE A 240 41.68 -30.97 -9.57
N ASN A 241 42.72 -31.61 -10.09
CA ASN A 241 42.63 -33.00 -10.51
C ASN A 241 42.55 -33.88 -9.25
N TYR A 242 41.38 -34.45 -9.01
CA TYR A 242 41.13 -35.34 -7.89
C TYR A 242 40.70 -36.71 -8.44
N PRO A 243 41.50 -37.77 -8.24
CA PRO A 243 41.27 -39.09 -8.86
C PRO A 243 39.90 -39.69 -8.54
N ASP A 244 39.40 -39.46 -7.32
CA ASP A 244 38.11 -39.98 -6.86
C ASP A 244 36.94 -39.02 -7.23
N GLY A 245 37.22 -37.84 -7.80
CA GLY A 245 36.21 -36.86 -8.22
C GLY A 245 35.24 -36.38 -7.13
N ILE A 246 34.09 -35.83 -7.54
CA ILE A 246 32.93 -35.60 -6.67
C ILE A 246 32.04 -36.84 -6.79
N GLU A 247 32.20 -37.81 -5.88
CA GLU A 247 31.44 -39.07 -5.92
C GLU A 247 30.18 -39.03 -5.05
N TYR A 248 29.07 -39.47 -5.63
CA TYR A 248 27.72 -39.41 -5.04
C TYR A 248 27.29 -40.71 -4.33
N GLY A 249 28.12 -41.76 -4.37
CA GLY A 249 27.81 -43.05 -3.77
C GLY A 249 27.85 -43.03 -2.23
N PRO A 250 26.98 -43.80 -1.53
CA PRO A 250 26.92 -43.83 -0.06
C PRO A 250 28.25 -44.13 0.62
N GLU A 251 29.15 -44.82 -0.08
CA GLU A 251 30.47 -45.16 0.45
C GLU A 251 31.49 -44.02 0.40
N ASN A 252 31.36 -42.99 -0.45
CA ASN A 252 32.36 -41.91 -0.61
C ASN A 252 31.84 -40.49 -0.31
N ARG A 253 30.61 -40.36 0.22
CA ARG A 253 29.96 -39.08 0.54
C ARG A 253 30.74 -38.30 1.59
N GLY A 254 31.03 -37.02 1.30
CA GLY A 254 31.54 -36.06 2.27
C GLY A 254 32.80 -36.51 3.01
N LYS A 255 33.66 -37.32 2.39
CA LYS A 255 34.89 -37.84 3.04
C LYS A 255 36.05 -36.86 3.05
N ASN A 256 35.97 -35.78 2.27
CA ASN A 256 37.05 -34.83 2.12
C ASN A 256 36.60 -33.39 2.34
N TYR A 257 37.50 -32.59 2.91
CA TYR A 257 37.42 -31.15 2.93
C TYR A 257 38.20 -30.54 1.76
N LEU A 258 37.65 -29.46 1.24
CA LEU A 258 38.32 -28.46 0.45
C LEU A 258 38.93 -27.41 1.39
N GLU A 259 40.23 -27.13 1.25
CA GLU A 259 40.94 -26.07 1.98
C GLU A 259 41.49 -25.04 1.00
N ILE A 260 41.26 -23.75 1.28
CA ILE A 260 41.76 -22.63 0.46
C ILE A 260 42.73 -21.79 1.27
N TYR A 261 43.91 -21.57 0.69
CA TYR A 261 45.02 -20.86 1.28
C TYR A 261 45.27 -19.56 0.51
N VAL A 262 45.43 -18.45 1.23
CA VAL A 262 45.70 -17.12 0.64
C VAL A 262 47.06 -16.57 1.05
N ARG A 263 47.60 -15.73 0.19
CA ARG A 263 48.85 -14.98 0.40
C ARG A 263 48.58 -13.49 0.25
N ASN A 264 49.28 -12.68 1.04
CA ASN A 264 49.25 -11.22 0.92
C ASN A 264 49.90 -10.77 -0.40
N ASN A 265 49.52 -9.59 -0.89
CA ASN A 265 50.00 -9.01 -2.13
C ASN A 265 49.66 -9.90 -3.35
N PRO A 266 48.38 -9.93 -3.78
CA PRO A 266 47.93 -10.80 -4.88
C PRO A 266 48.72 -10.59 -6.18
N GLU A 267 49.23 -9.38 -6.43
CA GLU A 267 50.07 -9.05 -7.58
C GLU A 267 51.39 -9.85 -7.65
N THR A 268 51.84 -10.41 -6.52
CA THR A 268 53.08 -11.21 -6.46
C THR A 268 52.85 -12.70 -6.72
N ILE A 269 51.61 -13.12 -6.94
CA ILE A 269 51.25 -14.52 -7.16
C ILE A 269 51.34 -14.82 -8.67
N PRO A 270 52.19 -15.76 -9.10
CA PRO A 270 52.39 -16.08 -10.51
C PRO A 270 51.28 -17.00 -11.04
N TYR A 271 50.09 -16.45 -11.27
CA TYR A 271 48.95 -17.22 -11.82
C TYR A 271 49.23 -17.67 -13.25
N GLY A 272 49.01 -18.95 -13.55
CA GLY A 272 49.18 -19.51 -14.90
C GLY A 272 50.64 -19.68 -15.39
N GLU A 273 51.64 -19.43 -14.55
CA GLU A 273 53.06 -19.67 -14.88
C GLU A 273 53.52 -21.06 -14.40
N ASP A 274 54.25 -21.78 -15.26
CA ASP A 274 54.64 -23.20 -15.06
C ASP A 274 55.50 -23.36 -13.78
N PRO A 275 55.15 -24.25 -12.83
CA PRO A 275 55.79 -24.24 -11.53
C PRO A 275 57.09 -25.06 -11.54
N GLU A 276 58.24 -24.39 -11.39
CA GLU A 276 59.49 -25.08 -10.99
C GLU A 276 59.47 -25.49 -9.49
N GLU A 277 58.56 -24.94 -8.68
CA GLU A 277 58.53 -25.08 -7.23
C GLU A 277 57.32 -25.92 -6.72
N LYS A 278 57.56 -26.83 -5.76
CA LYS A 278 56.49 -27.59 -5.12
C LYS A 278 55.65 -26.68 -4.21
N VAL A 279 54.32 -26.77 -4.35
CA VAL A 279 53.36 -26.01 -3.53
C VAL A 279 53.54 -26.36 -2.05
N ASN A 280 53.79 -25.35 -1.21
CA ASN A 280 53.96 -25.52 0.24
C ASN A 280 52.97 -24.64 1.01
N THR A 281 52.19 -25.24 1.91
CA THR A 281 51.13 -24.56 2.68
C THR A 281 51.52 -24.21 4.12
N LYS A 282 52.73 -24.58 4.58
CA LYS A 282 53.13 -24.44 6.01
C LYS A 282 53.15 -23.01 6.55
N HIS A 283 53.35 -22.01 5.69
CA HIS A 283 53.47 -20.60 6.08
C HIS A 283 52.41 -19.72 5.41
N ILE A 284 51.30 -20.32 5.00
CA ILE A 284 50.24 -19.67 4.22
C ILE A 284 48.94 -19.73 5.02
N ASN A 285 48.15 -18.67 4.93
CA ASN A 285 46.95 -18.53 5.75
C ASN A 285 45.81 -19.36 5.16
N LEU A 286 45.35 -20.36 5.91
CA LEU A 286 44.08 -21.05 5.64
C LEU A 286 42.92 -20.09 5.94
N VAL A 287 42.05 -19.85 4.96
CA VAL A 287 40.93 -18.92 5.11
C VAL A 287 39.56 -19.57 4.98
N GLU A 288 39.49 -20.72 4.31
CA GLU A 288 38.24 -21.39 4.03
C GLU A 288 38.42 -22.90 4.10
N ARG A 289 37.43 -23.58 4.71
CA ARG A 289 37.34 -25.04 4.74
C ARG A 289 35.90 -25.46 4.54
N MET A 290 35.65 -26.26 3.51
CA MET A 290 34.30 -26.67 3.10
C MET A 290 34.26 -28.17 2.80
N ARG A 291 33.08 -28.80 2.84
CA ARG A 291 32.92 -30.17 2.32
C ARG A 291 32.98 -30.16 0.80
N ILE A 292 33.55 -31.23 0.22
CA ILE A 292 33.61 -31.36 -1.23
C ILE A 292 32.27 -31.92 -1.76
N GLU A 293 31.36 -31.02 -2.09
CA GLU A 293 30.00 -31.31 -2.57
C GLU A 293 29.64 -30.33 -3.70
N LEU A 294 28.62 -30.65 -4.51
CA LEU A 294 28.15 -29.72 -5.53
C LEU A 294 27.58 -28.47 -4.85
N TYR A 295 28.02 -27.32 -5.34
CA TYR A 295 27.52 -26.05 -4.87
C TYR A 295 27.29 -25.08 -6.04
N PRO A 296 26.10 -24.45 -6.16
CA PRO A 296 24.87 -24.70 -5.40
C PRO A 296 24.31 -26.11 -5.64
N ASP A 297 23.51 -26.64 -4.69
CA ASP A 297 22.83 -27.94 -4.90
C ASP A 297 21.92 -27.83 -6.14
N PRO A 298 22.02 -28.74 -7.13
CA PRO A 298 21.15 -28.73 -8.30
C PRO A 298 19.64 -28.72 -7.96
N ARG A 299 19.25 -29.32 -6.83
CA ARG A 299 17.86 -29.35 -6.36
C ARG A 299 17.41 -27.98 -5.86
N GLN A 300 18.30 -27.22 -5.21
CA GLN A 300 18.00 -25.84 -4.80
C GLN A 300 17.75 -24.97 -6.04
N LYS A 301 18.58 -25.09 -7.08
CA LYS A 301 18.36 -24.35 -8.34
C LYS A 301 17.00 -24.66 -8.97
N PHE A 302 16.56 -25.91 -8.92
CA PHE A 302 15.24 -26.31 -9.40
C PHE A 302 14.10 -25.69 -8.57
N GLU A 303 14.20 -25.76 -7.24
CA GLU A 303 13.21 -25.15 -6.33
C GLU A 303 13.15 -23.63 -6.50
N GLU A 304 14.29 -22.95 -6.63
CA GLU A 304 14.38 -21.50 -6.82
C GLU A 304 13.74 -21.08 -8.15
N ALA A 305 14.03 -21.78 -9.25
CA ALA A 305 13.41 -21.51 -10.53
C ALA A 305 11.88 -21.66 -10.48
N LYS A 306 11.39 -22.73 -9.84
CA LYS A 306 9.95 -22.97 -9.65
C LYS A 306 9.30 -21.90 -8.76
N HIS A 307 10.01 -21.48 -7.72
CA HIS A 307 9.53 -20.42 -6.81
C HIS A 307 9.48 -19.06 -7.51
N GLU A 308 10.49 -18.70 -8.31
CA GLU A 308 10.49 -17.49 -9.12
C GLU A 308 9.37 -17.48 -10.16
N GLU A 309 9.15 -18.61 -10.84
CA GLU A 309 8.03 -18.79 -11.78
C GLU A 309 6.68 -18.57 -11.08
N ARG A 310 6.48 -19.16 -9.90
CA ARG A 310 5.26 -18.98 -9.10
C ARG A 310 5.07 -17.53 -8.67
N LYS A 311 6.13 -16.86 -8.21
CA LYS A 311 6.08 -15.44 -7.82
C LYS A 311 5.71 -14.55 -9.01
N HIS A 312 6.25 -14.85 -10.19
CA HIS A 312 5.92 -14.12 -11.41
C HIS A 312 4.46 -14.30 -11.80
N LEU A 313 3.94 -15.54 -11.70
CA LEU A 313 2.54 -15.84 -11.97
C LEU A 313 1.60 -15.12 -10.99
N LEU A 314 1.93 -15.07 -9.70
CA LEU A 314 1.17 -14.34 -8.69
C LEU A 314 1.12 -12.83 -8.99
N LEU A 315 2.26 -12.23 -9.31
CA LEU A 315 2.32 -10.82 -9.65
C LEU A 315 1.51 -10.48 -10.90
N GLN A 316 1.52 -11.37 -11.90
CA GLN A 316 0.67 -11.22 -13.08
C GLN A 316 -0.82 -11.27 -12.73
N ARG A 317 -1.24 -12.22 -11.89
CA ARG A 317 -2.65 -12.35 -11.47
C ARG A 317 -3.10 -11.18 -10.60
N GLU A 318 -2.24 -10.65 -9.74
CA GLU A 318 -2.50 -9.43 -8.96
C GLU A 318 -2.72 -8.22 -9.88
N GLN A 319 -1.89 -8.06 -10.91
CA GLN A 319 -2.06 -7.01 -11.91
C GLN A 319 -3.36 -7.17 -12.71
N GLU A 320 -3.69 -8.40 -13.14
CA GLU A 320 -4.94 -8.70 -13.85
C GLU A 320 -6.17 -8.39 -12.98
N PHE A 321 -6.13 -8.76 -11.69
CA PHE A 321 -7.19 -8.48 -10.73
C PHE A 321 -7.37 -6.97 -10.51
N GLU A 322 -6.26 -6.21 -10.36
CA GLU A 322 -6.33 -4.75 -10.26
C GLU A 322 -6.89 -4.09 -11.53
N GLU A 323 -6.53 -4.61 -12.70
CA GLU A 323 -7.06 -4.14 -13.99
C GLU A 323 -8.56 -4.44 -14.12
N GLU A 324 -9.01 -5.63 -13.72
CA GLU A 324 -10.41 -6.01 -13.73
C GLU A 324 -11.24 -5.15 -12.77
N LYS A 325 -10.70 -4.89 -11.56
CA LYS A 325 -11.30 -3.99 -10.58
C LYS A 325 -11.45 -2.57 -11.14
N LYS A 326 -10.42 -2.04 -11.80
CA LYS A 326 -10.49 -0.73 -12.48
C LYS A 326 -11.56 -0.72 -13.59
N LYS A 327 -11.64 -1.78 -14.40
CA LYS A 327 -12.67 -1.90 -15.45
C LYS A 327 -14.09 -1.93 -14.86
N LYS A 328 -14.32 -2.67 -13.77
CA LYS A 328 -15.61 -2.70 -13.05
C LYS A 328 -15.97 -1.32 -12.47
N GLU A 329 -15.01 -0.60 -11.90
CA GLU A 329 -15.21 0.77 -11.40
C GLU A 329 -15.54 1.76 -12.53
N GLU A 330 -14.86 1.67 -13.68
CA GLU A 330 -15.12 2.50 -14.86
C GLU A 330 -16.51 2.21 -15.47
N GLN A 331 -16.90 0.94 -15.58
CA GLN A 331 -18.23 0.54 -16.03
C GLN A 331 -19.34 1.07 -15.10
N ALA A 332 -19.16 0.90 -13.78
CA ALA A 332 -20.10 1.45 -12.79
C ALA A 332 -20.19 2.99 -12.86
N ALA A 333 -19.09 3.69 -13.13
CA ALA A 333 -19.08 5.13 -13.35
C ALA A 333 -19.82 5.54 -14.63
N ALA A 334 -19.62 4.80 -15.72
CA ALA A 334 -20.32 5.02 -16.99
C ALA A 334 -21.83 4.82 -16.84
N ASP A 335 -22.27 3.78 -16.11
CA ASP A 335 -23.68 3.51 -15.91
C ASP A 335 -24.36 4.54 -15.02
N ARG A 336 -23.67 5.05 -13.98
CA ARG A 336 -24.12 6.21 -13.17
C ARG A 336 -24.29 7.47 -14.02
N LEU A 337 -23.43 7.67 -15.02
CA LEU A 337 -23.50 8.81 -15.93
C LEU A 337 -24.73 8.68 -16.86
N LYS A 338 -24.95 7.50 -17.43
CA LYS A 338 -26.15 7.20 -18.24
C LYS A 338 -27.44 7.40 -17.43
N THR A 339 -27.48 6.98 -16.15
CA THR A 339 -28.66 7.20 -15.29
C THR A 339 -28.92 8.69 -15.05
N ARG A 340 -27.87 9.50 -14.80
CA ARG A 340 -28.02 10.96 -14.65
C ARG A 340 -28.51 11.64 -15.93
N GLU A 341 -28.08 11.17 -17.10
CA GLU A 341 -28.55 11.69 -18.38
C GLU A 341 -30.02 11.35 -18.65
N LEU A 342 -30.47 10.15 -18.27
CA LEU A 342 -31.86 9.73 -18.35
C LEU A 342 -32.75 10.59 -17.45
N GLN A 343 -32.36 10.78 -16.19
CA GLN A 343 -33.06 11.67 -15.25
C GLN A 343 -33.13 13.12 -15.75
N ARG A 344 -32.07 13.60 -16.40
CA ARG A 344 -32.04 14.95 -17.00
C ARG A 344 -32.99 15.08 -18.19
N LYS A 345 -33.10 14.05 -19.03
CA LYS A 345 -34.07 14.04 -20.16
C LYS A 345 -35.51 14.03 -19.65
N GLU A 346 -35.82 13.23 -18.62
CA GLU A 346 -37.15 13.21 -18.00
C GLU A 346 -37.55 14.58 -17.43
N LEU A 347 -36.62 15.27 -16.76
CA LEU A 347 -36.87 16.63 -16.23
C LEU A 347 -37.13 17.66 -17.34
N LEU A 348 -36.42 17.58 -18.46
CA LEU A 348 -36.62 18.44 -19.63
C LEU A 348 -37.95 18.15 -20.35
N GLU A 349 -38.43 16.92 -20.29
CA GLU A 349 -39.71 16.51 -20.87
C GLU A 349 -40.89 16.99 -20.02
N GLN A 350 -40.72 17.01 -18.69
CA GLN A 350 -41.68 17.61 -17.75
C GLN A 350 -41.79 19.15 -17.90
N GLU A 351 -40.71 19.84 -18.28
CA GLU A 351 -40.74 21.29 -18.56
C GLU A 351 -41.50 21.65 -19.85
N LYS A 352 -41.64 20.74 -20.81
CA LYS A 352 -42.36 20.99 -22.08
C LYS A 352 -43.90 20.94 -21.96
N VAL A 353 -44.45 20.54 -20.81
CA VAL A 353 -45.89 20.29 -20.62
C VAL A 353 -46.64 21.45 -19.92
N LYS A 354 -46.01 22.60 -19.66
CA LYS A 354 -46.73 23.76 -19.08
C LYS A 354 -47.18 24.77 -20.15
N PRO A 355 -48.51 25.00 -20.34
CA PRO A 355 -49.02 26.04 -21.23
C PRO A 355 -48.78 27.45 -20.68
N ILE A 356 -48.57 28.39 -21.61
CA ILE A 356 -48.33 29.82 -21.41
C ILE A 356 -49.66 30.56 -21.29
N GLU A 357 -49.84 31.37 -20.24
CA GLU A 357 -50.80 32.48 -20.19
C GLU A 357 -50.05 33.80 -19.97
N GLU A 358 -50.21 34.73 -20.93
CA GLU A 358 -49.87 36.16 -20.83
C GLU A 358 -50.98 36.87 -20.01
N ILE A 359 -50.84 38.02 -19.31
CA ILE A 359 -50.48 39.42 -19.65
C ILE A 359 -50.53 40.23 -18.28
N PRO A 360 -50.27 41.55 -18.09
CA PRO A 360 -49.27 42.53 -18.57
C PRO A 360 -48.40 43.22 -17.46
N GLY A 361 -47.30 43.80 -17.92
CA GLY A 361 -46.43 44.89 -17.40
C GLY A 361 -46.71 45.63 -16.07
N SER A 362 -45.64 45.80 -15.28
CA SER A 362 -45.08 47.14 -14.99
C SER A 362 -43.65 47.06 -14.45
N SER A 363 -42.84 48.02 -14.85
CA SER A 363 -41.48 48.29 -14.40
C SER A 363 -41.40 48.62 -12.90
N SER A 364 -40.39 48.10 -12.18
CA SER A 364 -39.43 48.91 -11.39
C SER A 364 -38.62 48.11 -10.36
N SER A 365 -37.36 48.53 -10.24
CA SER A 365 -36.50 48.54 -9.03
C SER A 365 -36.09 47.22 -8.37
N ALA A 366 -34.84 46.84 -8.64
CA ALA A 366 -34.02 45.99 -7.79
C ALA A 366 -33.51 46.74 -6.55
N GLN A 367 -33.95 46.31 -5.37
CA GLN A 367 -33.44 46.52 -4.00
C GLN A 367 -34.10 45.37 -3.20
N ARG A 368 -33.52 44.61 -2.27
CA ARG A 368 -32.40 44.82 -1.35
C ARG A 368 -32.21 43.49 -0.58
N SER A 369 -30.97 43.02 -0.47
CA SER A 369 -30.25 42.62 0.77
C SER A 369 -30.80 41.63 1.82
N LYS A 370 -29.82 40.87 2.37
CA LYS A 370 -29.63 40.29 3.73
C LYS A 370 -30.18 38.89 3.98
N ASP A 371 -29.30 37.89 4.07
CA ASP A 371 -28.49 37.50 5.25
C ASP A 371 -29.30 36.72 6.29
N ILE A 372 -28.97 35.44 6.44
CA ILE A 372 -29.42 34.55 7.51
C ILE A 372 -28.18 34.05 8.25
N LYS A 373 -28.10 34.46 9.52
CA LYS A 373 -27.45 33.85 10.69
C LYS A 373 -28.20 34.46 11.88
N SER A 374 -28.48 33.85 13.01
CA SER A 374 -28.20 32.55 13.63
C SER A 374 -28.76 32.69 15.05
N ALA A 375 -29.32 31.65 15.67
CA ALA A 375 -29.04 31.31 17.07
C ALA A 375 -29.89 30.13 17.55
N SER A 376 -29.18 29.22 18.21
CA SER A 376 -29.62 28.15 19.09
C SER A 376 -30.27 28.66 20.39
N SER A 377 -31.14 27.84 20.98
CA SER A 377 -31.08 27.47 22.40
C SER A 377 -32.14 26.40 22.73
N HIS A 378 -31.72 25.26 23.29
CA HIS A 378 -32.52 24.41 24.19
C HIS A 378 -33.02 25.22 25.42
N PRO A 379 -33.94 24.77 26.30
CA PRO A 379 -34.32 23.39 26.65
C PRO A 379 -35.84 23.20 26.96
N ILE A 380 -36.24 22.03 27.51
CA ILE A 380 -37.39 21.73 28.42
C ILE A 380 -38.11 20.42 28.01
N THR A 381 -37.91 19.37 28.84
CA THR A 381 -38.85 18.29 29.18
C THR A 381 -39.99 18.83 30.07
N PRO A 382 -40.99 18.07 30.52
CA PRO A 382 -41.92 17.12 29.89
C PRO A 382 -43.39 17.48 30.26
N ASP A 383 -44.40 16.92 29.58
CA ASP A 383 -45.57 16.26 30.22
C ASP A 383 -46.75 16.01 29.26
N ALA A 384 -47.17 14.73 29.30
CA ALA A 384 -48.53 14.20 29.23
C ALA A 384 -49.47 14.54 28.07
N GLU A 385 -49.61 13.58 27.14
CA GLU A 385 -50.83 12.76 26.94
C GLU A 385 -50.50 11.61 25.97
N LYS A 386 -50.10 10.42 26.45
CA LYS A 386 -50.89 9.17 26.55
C LYS A 386 -51.86 8.92 25.38
N SER A 387 -51.55 7.94 24.52
CA SER A 387 -52.14 6.58 24.64
C SER A 387 -51.60 5.57 23.61
N MET A 388 -51.31 4.36 24.11
CA MET A 388 -51.13 3.04 23.45
C MET A 388 -49.92 2.92 22.50
N ILE A 389 -48.88 2.12 22.79
CA ILE A 389 -48.89 0.67 23.03
C ILE A 389 -47.74 0.31 23.99
N SER A 390 -48.08 -0.39 25.08
CA SER A 390 -47.23 -1.13 26.01
C SER A 390 -46.96 -2.55 25.44
N GLU A 391 -45.92 -3.30 25.79
CA GLU A 391 -45.17 -3.36 27.05
C GLU A 391 -43.84 -4.13 26.86
N ASP A 392 -42.77 -3.46 27.32
CA ASP A 392 -41.45 -3.87 27.81
C ASP A 392 -40.96 -5.33 27.81
N LEU A 393 -39.75 -5.48 27.24
CA LEU A 393 -38.72 -6.45 27.62
C LEU A 393 -37.65 -5.75 28.48
N LYS A 394 -37.46 -6.17 29.74
CA LYS A 394 -36.22 -6.05 30.54
C LYS A 394 -36.22 -7.19 31.58
N SER A 395 -35.36 -8.20 31.44
CA SER A 395 -34.01 -8.34 32.02
C SER A 395 -34.01 -8.66 33.53
N GLU A 396 -33.55 -9.86 33.89
CA GLU A 396 -32.68 -10.20 35.04
C GLU A 396 -32.60 -11.74 35.11
N ASP A 397 -31.44 -12.35 34.81
CA ASP A 397 -30.30 -12.58 35.71
C ASP A 397 -30.41 -13.94 36.43
N LYS A 398 -29.51 -14.87 36.08
CA LYS A 398 -28.69 -15.69 37.00
C LYS A 398 -28.22 -17.01 36.38
N SER A 399 -26.89 -17.09 36.34
CA SER A 399 -26.06 -18.29 36.40
C SER A 399 -26.55 -19.35 37.41
N HIS A 400 -26.56 -20.64 37.03
CA HIS A 400 -25.65 -21.68 37.56
C HIS A 400 -26.06 -23.08 37.04
N GLU A 401 -25.07 -23.82 36.56
CA GLU A 401 -24.86 -25.28 36.67
C GLU A 401 -26.03 -26.26 36.50
N SER A 402 -25.92 -27.15 35.51
CA SER A 402 -25.43 -28.54 35.74
C SER A 402 -25.62 -29.39 34.48
N PHE A 403 -24.54 -30.07 34.07
CA PHE A 403 -24.62 -31.26 33.22
C PHE A 403 -25.49 -32.33 33.91
N GLU A 404 -26.43 -32.94 33.17
CA GLU A 404 -26.52 -34.41 33.06
C GLU A 404 -27.55 -34.84 31.98
N ASN A 405 -27.09 -35.78 31.16
CA ASN A 405 -27.74 -36.65 30.17
C ASN A 405 -29.28 -36.70 30.09
N GLU A 406 -29.81 -36.60 28.86
CA GLU A 406 -30.89 -37.50 28.42
C GLU A 406 -30.89 -37.73 26.88
N SER A 407 -30.53 -38.97 26.51
CA SER A 407 -31.12 -39.83 25.48
C SER A 407 -31.26 -39.35 24.01
N ILE A 408 -30.36 -39.89 23.18
CA ILE A 408 -30.56 -40.49 21.85
C ILE A 408 -31.98 -40.32 21.26
N GLY A 409 -32.12 -39.40 20.30
CA GLY A 409 -33.28 -39.27 19.42
C GLY A 409 -33.13 -40.16 18.17
N GLN A 410 -34.13 -41.01 17.94
CA GLN A 410 -34.23 -42.04 16.92
C GLN A 410 -34.07 -41.50 15.48
N VAL A 411 -33.18 -42.11 14.71
CA VAL A 411 -33.15 -41.97 13.24
C VAL A 411 -34.43 -42.62 12.69
N ALA A 412 -35.31 -41.82 12.09
CA ALA A 412 -36.51 -42.30 11.43
C ALA A 412 -36.14 -43.36 10.38
N SER A 413 -36.83 -44.51 10.39
CA SER A 413 -36.59 -45.59 9.43
C SER A 413 -36.89 -45.09 8.01
N ALA A 414 -36.07 -45.50 7.03
CA ALA A 414 -36.28 -45.18 5.62
C ALA A 414 -37.69 -45.55 5.09
N GLU A 415 -38.38 -46.47 5.77
CA GLU A 415 -39.77 -46.84 5.49
C GLU A 415 -40.77 -45.73 5.83
N GLN A 416 -40.55 -44.98 6.91
CA GLN A 416 -41.43 -43.86 7.30
C GLN A 416 -41.31 -42.69 6.32
N ILE A 417 -40.08 -42.39 5.88
CA ILE A 417 -39.83 -41.37 4.86
C ILE A 417 -40.47 -41.77 3.52
N LYS A 418 -40.41 -43.05 3.17
CA LYS A 418 -41.06 -43.57 1.96
C LYS A 418 -42.58 -43.46 2.04
N GLU A 419 -43.17 -43.70 3.20
CA GLU A 419 -44.61 -43.62 3.40
C GLU A 419 -45.11 -42.15 3.35
N GLU A 420 -44.34 -41.23 3.92
CA GLU A 420 -44.61 -39.79 3.84
C GLU A 420 -44.47 -39.25 2.41
N LEU A 421 -43.44 -39.68 1.67
CA LEU A 421 -43.28 -39.36 0.24
C LEU A 421 -44.41 -39.93 -0.62
N LEU A 422 -44.88 -41.15 -0.34
CA LEU A 422 -46.03 -41.74 -1.03
C LEU A 422 -47.32 -40.97 -0.73
N GLY A 423 -47.46 -40.44 0.49
CA GLY A 423 -48.55 -39.54 0.88
C GLY A 423 -48.53 -38.25 0.07
N ALA A 424 -47.39 -37.56 0.04
CA ALA A 424 -47.21 -36.32 -0.71
C ALA A 424 -47.44 -36.50 -2.23
N ILE A 425 -47.00 -37.64 -2.80
CA ILE A 425 -47.25 -37.95 -4.22
C ILE A 425 -48.75 -38.14 -4.49
N LYS A 426 -49.49 -38.79 -3.59
CA LYS A 426 -50.94 -38.94 -3.75
C LYS A 426 -51.67 -37.61 -3.66
N GLU A 427 -51.33 -36.78 -2.68
CA GLU A 427 -51.92 -35.44 -2.52
C GLU A 427 -51.67 -34.57 -3.77
N ALA A 428 -50.43 -34.57 -4.28
CA ALA A 428 -50.09 -33.86 -5.52
C ALA A 428 -50.85 -34.40 -6.75
N GLN A 429 -51.14 -35.70 -6.81
CA GLN A 429 -51.96 -36.29 -7.88
C GLN A 429 -53.43 -35.88 -7.79
N GLU A 430 -53.98 -35.78 -6.57
CA GLU A 430 -55.34 -35.29 -6.32
C GLU A 430 -55.47 -33.80 -6.71
N ASP A 431 -54.51 -32.97 -6.30
CA ASP A 431 -54.44 -31.56 -6.70
C ASP A 431 -54.33 -31.39 -8.23
N GLN A 432 -53.52 -32.23 -8.89
CA GLN A 432 -53.40 -32.23 -10.33
C GLN A 432 -54.74 -32.61 -11.01
N ALA A 433 -55.46 -33.58 -10.47
CA ALA A 433 -56.77 -33.98 -10.97
C ALA A 433 -57.80 -32.85 -10.80
N GLU A 434 -57.84 -32.19 -9.64
CA GLU A 434 -58.71 -31.04 -9.41
C GLU A 434 -58.41 -29.87 -10.35
N LEU A 435 -57.13 -29.54 -10.52
CA LEU A 435 -56.71 -28.47 -11.42
C LEU A 435 -57.07 -28.80 -12.88
N ARG A 436 -56.97 -30.07 -13.30
CA ARG A 436 -57.42 -30.50 -14.64
C ARG A 436 -58.92 -30.32 -14.84
N VAL A 437 -59.74 -30.62 -13.82
CA VAL A 437 -61.19 -30.42 -13.88
C VAL A 437 -61.50 -28.92 -13.95
N LYS A 438 -60.91 -28.10 -13.08
CA LYS A 438 -61.04 -26.64 -13.10
C LYS A 438 -60.61 -26.05 -14.45
N ASN A 439 -59.52 -26.54 -15.02
CA ASN A 439 -59.04 -26.08 -16.32
C ASN A 439 -60.01 -26.47 -17.44
N SER A 440 -60.55 -27.68 -17.41
CA SER A 440 -61.58 -28.13 -18.37
C SER A 440 -62.86 -27.28 -18.29
N GLU A 441 -63.26 -26.87 -17.08
CA GLU A 441 -64.41 -25.97 -16.89
C GLU A 441 -64.14 -24.56 -17.39
N LEU A 442 -62.94 -24.02 -17.13
CA LEU A 442 -62.51 -22.73 -17.65
C LEU A 442 -62.41 -22.75 -19.18
N GLU A 443 -61.88 -23.82 -19.77
CA GLU A 443 -61.84 -24.00 -21.23
C GLU A 443 -63.25 -24.01 -21.83
N ARG A 444 -64.21 -24.73 -21.23
CA ARG A 444 -65.62 -24.67 -21.65
C ARG A 444 -66.20 -23.27 -21.54
N ARG A 445 -65.84 -22.54 -20.47
CA ARG A 445 -66.28 -21.14 -20.25
C ARG A 445 -65.67 -20.20 -21.28
N VAL A 446 -64.40 -20.39 -21.64
CA VAL A 446 -63.70 -19.65 -22.69
C VAL A 446 -64.31 -19.95 -24.06
N ILE A 447 -64.61 -21.21 -24.38
CA ILE A 447 -65.30 -21.59 -25.62
C ILE A 447 -66.69 -20.93 -25.68
N ALA A 448 -67.43 -20.92 -24.58
CA ALA A 448 -68.75 -20.26 -24.49
C ALA A 448 -68.67 -18.74 -24.64
N ILE A 449 -67.60 -18.10 -24.15
CA ILE A 449 -67.35 -16.66 -24.33
C ILE A 449 -66.92 -16.38 -25.79
N ARG A 450 -66.06 -17.22 -26.37
CA ARG A 450 -65.54 -17.10 -27.75
C ARG A 450 -66.60 -17.36 -28.82
N THR A 451 -67.63 -18.14 -28.50
CA THR A 451 -68.80 -18.35 -29.37
C THR A 451 -69.85 -17.27 -29.23
N LYS A 452 -69.94 -16.60 -28.06
CA LYS A 452 -70.86 -15.46 -27.83
C LYS A 452 -70.29 -14.11 -28.31
N MET A 453 -68.97 -13.94 -28.28
CA MET A 453 -68.26 -12.79 -28.81
C MET A 453 -67.63 -13.19 -30.14
N GLY A 454 -68.32 -12.90 -31.25
CA GLY A 454 -67.79 -13.13 -32.60
C GLY A 454 -66.38 -12.52 -32.77
N THR A 455 -65.53 -13.26 -33.50
CA THR A 455 -64.16 -12.93 -33.93
C THR A 455 -63.52 -11.71 -33.26
N ILE A 456 -62.88 -11.96 -32.11
CA ILE A 456 -61.98 -11.01 -31.46
C ILE A 456 -60.77 -10.78 -32.41
N PRO A 457 -60.41 -9.53 -32.72
CA PRO A 457 -59.26 -9.22 -33.57
C PRO A 457 -57.94 -9.73 -32.95
N GLU A 458 -56.95 -9.99 -33.80
CA GLU A 458 -55.64 -10.57 -33.46
C GLU A 458 -55.01 -9.98 -32.20
N LYS A 459 -54.48 -10.90 -31.38
CA LYS A 459 -53.90 -10.68 -30.05
C LYS A 459 -52.88 -9.53 -30.05
N SER A 460 -52.94 -8.72 -28.99
CA SER A 460 -51.98 -7.64 -28.68
C SER A 460 -50.54 -8.16 -28.63
N ALA A 461 -49.57 -7.33 -29.03
CA ALA A 461 -48.14 -7.65 -29.01
C ALA A 461 -47.61 -8.08 -27.62
N GLU A 462 -48.29 -7.65 -26.54
CA GLU A 462 -47.98 -8.02 -25.16
C GLU A 462 -48.22 -9.52 -24.88
N ASP A 463 -49.26 -10.13 -25.46
CA ASP A 463 -49.56 -11.56 -25.30
C ASP A 463 -48.53 -12.44 -26.04
N ASN A 464 -48.07 -11.99 -27.21
CA ASN A 464 -47.03 -12.68 -27.98
C ASN A 464 -45.65 -12.60 -27.28
N MET A 465 -45.34 -11.47 -26.64
CA MET A 465 -44.14 -11.32 -25.81
C MET A 465 -44.15 -12.26 -24.60
N GLY A 466 -45.29 -12.43 -23.93
CA GLY A 466 -45.43 -13.40 -22.83
C GLY A 466 -45.26 -14.85 -23.29
N ILE A 467 -45.81 -15.21 -24.45
CA ILE A 467 -45.66 -16.55 -25.04
C ILE A 467 -44.22 -16.80 -25.47
N HIS A 468 -43.54 -15.83 -26.09
CA HIS A 468 -42.14 -15.95 -26.46
C HIS A 468 -41.23 -16.10 -25.24
N LYS A 469 -41.47 -15.33 -24.17
CA LYS A 469 -40.74 -15.48 -22.90
C LYS A 469 -40.95 -16.88 -22.30
N TYR A 470 -42.20 -17.36 -22.26
CA TYR A 470 -42.51 -18.69 -21.74
C TYR A 470 -41.85 -19.81 -22.56
N LEU A 471 -41.91 -19.74 -23.89
CA LEU A 471 -41.27 -20.71 -24.77
C LEU A 471 -39.75 -20.69 -24.63
N ASN A 472 -39.15 -19.51 -24.46
CA ASN A 472 -37.71 -19.37 -24.23
C ASN A 472 -37.31 -19.94 -22.85
N THR A 473 -38.09 -19.67 -21.80
CA THR A 473 -37.86 -20.29 -20.48
C THR A 473 -37.99 -21.81 -20.55
N LEU A 474 -38.95 -22.33 -21.31
CA LEU A 474 -39.12 -23.78 -21.48
C LEU A 474 -37.97 -24.40 -22.28
N ALA A 475 -37.48 -23.70 -23.31
CA ALA A 475 -36.31 -24.11 -24.07
C ALA A 475 -35.05 -24.14 -23.19
N ASN A 476 -34.84 -23.12 -22.36
CA ASN A 476 -33.73 -23.06 -21.40
C ASN A 476 -33.83 -24.18 -20.36
N VAL A 477 -35.03 -24.41 -19.80
CA VAL A 477 -35.26 -25.52 -18.85
C VAL A 477 -34.96 -26.87 -19.50
N ASN A 478 -35.41 -27.09 -20.74
CA ASN A 478 -35.09 -28.32 -21.48
C ASN A 478 -33.60 -28.45 -21.78
N GLN A 479 -32.92 -27.34 -22.11
CA GLN A 479 -31.47 -27.33 -22.34
C GLN A 479 -30.70 -27.65 -21.04
N VAL A 480 -31.11 -27.07 -19.91
CA VAL A 480 -30.54 -27.38 -18.60
C VAL A 480 -30.80 -28.83 -18.22
N HIS A 481 -32.00 -29.37 -18.47
CA HIS A 481 -32.28 -30.78 -18.26
C HIS A 481 -31.41 -31.69 -19.12
N PHE A 482 -31.20 -31.34 -20.39
CA PHE A 482 -30.34 -32.12 -21.29
C PHE A 482 -28.89 -32.10 -20.81
N LYS A 483 -28.37 -30.92 -20.45
CA LYS A 483 -27.02 -30.76 -19.86
C LYS A 483 -26.88 -31.52 -18.55
N MET A 484 -27.89 -31.47 -17.67
CA MET A 484 -27.92 -32.20 -16.41
C MET A 484 -27.87 -33.71 -16.65
N GLN A 485 -28.63 -34.21 -17.63
CA GLN A 485 -28.65 -35.62 -17.97
C GLN A 485 -27.30 -36.08 -18.54
N GLU A 486 -26.72 -35.31 -19.45
CA GLU A 486 -25.38 -35.59 -20.01
C GLU A 486 -24.30 -35.59 -18.91
N LEU A 487 -24.37 -34.62 -17.99
CA LEU A 487 -23.48 -34.54 -16.84
C LEU A 487 -23.67 -35.73 -15.89
N GLN A 488 -24.92 -36.16 -15.67
CA GLN A 488 -25.21 -37.33 -14.85
C GLN A 488 -24.70 -38.63 -15.50
N GLU A 489 -24.85 -38.79 -16.82
CA GLU A 489 -24.34 -39.94 -17.56
C GLU A 489 -22.81 -39.99 -17.54
N THR A 490 -22.13 -38.85 -17.69
CA THR A 490 -20.66 -38.78 -17.59
C THR A 490 -20.17 -39.11 -16.19
N TYR A 491 -20.76 -38.56 -15.13
CA TYR A 491 -20.42 -38.91 -13.75
C TYR A 491 -20.67 -40.39 -13.45
N ASN A 492 -21.79 -40.96 -13.93
CA ASN A 492 -22.07 -42.38 -13.76
C ASN A 492 -21.05 -43.27 -14.49
N ASN A 493 -20.60 -42.86 -15.67
CA ASN A 493 -19.55 -43.57 -16.40
C ASN A 493 -18.21 -43.49 -15.67
N TRP A 494 -17.83 -42.32 -15.16
CA TRP A 494 -16.63 -42.18 -14.34
C TRP A 494 -16.71 -43.01 -13.07
N ALA A 495 -17.84 -43.00 -12.36
CA ALA A 495 -18.06 -43.81 -11.16
C ALA A 495 -17.85 -45.31 -11.44
N LYS A 496 -18.40 -45.83 -12.56
CA LYS A 496 -18.18 -47.23 -12.98
C LYS A 496 -16.70 -47.53 -13.25
N VAL A 497 -16.02 -46.67 -14.00
CA VAL A 497 -14.59 -46.85 -14.31
C VAL A 497 -13.75 -46.83 -13.02
N TYR A 498 -14.06 -45.94 -12.08
CA TYR A 498 -13.38 -45.91 -10.79
C TYR A 498 -13.65 -47.16 -9.95
N GLU A 499 -14.89 -47.65 -9.94
CA GLU A 499 -15.25 -48.87 -9.24
C GLU A 499 -14.51 -50.09 -9.80
N GLU A 500 -14.47 -50.24 -11.12
CA GLU A 500 -13.69 -51.28 -11.81
C GLU A 500 -12.19 -51.19 -11.46
N ASN A 501 -11.61 -49.98 -11.49
CA ASN A 501 -10.21 -49.76 -11.13
C ASN A 501 -9.91 -50.10 -9.65
N ILE A 502 -10.84 -49.80 -8.74
CA ILE A 502 -10.69 -50.14 -7.31
C ILE A 502 -10.70 -51.66 -7.13
N VAL A 503 -11.62 -52.36 -7.80
CA VAL A 503 -11.72 -53.82 -7.76
C VAL A 503 -10.44 -54.46 -8.31
N GLU A 504 -9.95 -54.00 -9.47
CA GLU A 504 -8.72 -54.51 -10.07
C GLU A 504 -7.52 -54.31 -9.14
N LYS A 505 -7.35 -53.10 -8.58
CA LYS A 505 -6.26 -52.82 -7.64
C LYS A 505 -6.37 -53.65 -6.36
N GLN A 506 -7.57 -53.82 -5.82
CA GLN A 506 -7.79 -54.68 -4.64
C GLN A 506 -7.43 -56.13 -4.94
N GLN A 507 -7.79 -56.64 -6.11
CA GLN A 507 -7.46 -58.00 -6.52
C GLN A 507 -5.94 -58.16 -6.65
N ARG A 508 -5.26 -57.22 -7.30
CA ARG A 508 -3.80 -57.22 -7.43
C ARG A 508 -3.10 -57.15 -6.07
N CYS A 509 -3.60 -56.35 -5.14
CA CYS A 509 -3.08 -56.29 -3.77
C CYS A 509 -3.23 -57.62 -3.03
N LYS A 510 -4.39 -58.28 -3.16
CA LYS A 510 -4.62 -59.61 -2.59
C LYS A 510 -3.66 -60.64 -3.17
N GLU A 511 -3.49 -60.66 -4.49
CA GLU A 511 -2.54 -61.56 -5.15
C GLU A 511 -1.12 -61.36 -4.60
N ILE A 512 -0.64 -60.11 -4.51
CA ILE A 512 0.70 -59.81 -3.95
C ILE A 512 0.79 -60.24 -2.48
N GLN A 513 -0.25 -59.99 -1.69
CA GLN A 513 -0.30 -60.38 -0.28
C GLN A 513 -0.24 -61.90 -0.11
N ASP A 514 -0.97 -62.65 -0.94
CA ASP A 514 -0.96 -64.11 -0.95
C ASP A 514 0.40 -64.67 -1.37
N TYR A 515 1.00 -64.12 -2.44
CA TYR A 515 2.37 -64.47 -2.85
C TYR A 515 3.40 -64.22 -1.75
N PHE A 516 3.29 -63.08 -1.04
CA PHE A 516 4.21 -62.77 0.05
C PHE A 516 4.00 -63.68 1.25
N ARG A 517 2.75 -64.04 1.56
CA ARG A 517 2.41 -65.02 2.61
C ARG A 517 3.01 -66.39 2.28
N GLU A 518 2.88 -66.84 1.05
CA GLU A 518 3.45 -68.12 0.59
C GLU A 518 4.99 -68.09 0.60
N PHE A 519 5.61 -67.00 0.19
CA PHE A 519 7.05 -66.80 0.28
C PHE A 519 7.55 -66.85 1.75
N LYS A 520 6.89 -66.17 2.68
CA LYS A 520 7.21 -66.25 4.11
C LYS A 520 7.11 -67.68 4.63
N ARG A 521 6.08 -68.42 4.23
CA ARG A 521 5.88 -69.83 4.58
C ARG A 521 7.00 -70.72 4.05
N GLU A 522 7.48 -70.49 2.82
CA GLU A 522 8.62 -71.22 2.24
C GLU A 522 9.92 -70.95 2.99
N VAL A 523 10.21 -69.68 3.30
CA VAL A 523 11.38 -69.27 4.08
C VAL A 523 11.34 -69.89 5.49
N ALA A 524 10.18 -69.87 6.14
CA ALA A 524 10.00 -70.45 7.48
C ALA A 524 10.19 -71.98 7.50
N LYS A 525 9.77 -72.69 6.45
CA LYS A 525 10.02 -74.14 6.30
C LYS A 525 11.51 -74.48 6.15
N GLY A 526 12.28 -73.57 5.55
CA GLY A 526 13.74 -73.70 5.39
C GLY A 526 14.55 -73.26 6.61
N ALA A 527 13.92 -72.64 7.60
CA ALA A 527 14.58 -72.11 8.79
C ALA A 527 14.79 -73.17 9.87
N GLU A 528 15.86 -73.01 10.65
CA GLU A 528 16.25 -73.90 11.74
C GLU A 528 16.48 -73.13 13.05
N TYR A 529 16.27 -73.80 14.19
CA TYR A 529 16.52 -73.20 15.49
C TYR A 529 18.03 -73.02 15.73
N ALA A 530 18.49 -71.78 15.88
CA ALA A 530 19.90 -71.43 16.05
C ALA A 530 20.64 -72.20 17.17
N ARG A 531 19.92 -72.65 18.21
CA ARG A 531 20.49 -73.37 19.36
C ARG A 531 20.48 -74.89 19.23
N THR A 532 19.58 -75.46 18.42
CA THR A 532 19.37 -76.92 18.33
C THR A 532 19.58 -77.49 16.93
N GLY A 533 19.70 -76.64 15.89
CA GLY A 533 19.85 -77.05 14.49
C GLY A 533 18.68 -77.89 13.95
N LYS A 534 17.54 -77.87 14.65
CA LYS A 534 16.34 -78.60 14.25
C LYS A 534 15.46 -77.69 13.38
N PRO A 535 14.84 -78.22 12.32
CA PRO A 535 13.89 -77.45 11.52
C PRO A 535 12.67 -77.04 12.36
N ILE A 536 12.08 -75.91 12.04
CA ILE A 536 10.89 -75.40 12.73
C ILE A 536 9.69 -76.31 12.41
N PRO A 537 8.93 -76.80 13.43
CA PRO A 537 7.74 -77.60 13.20
C PRO A 537 6.66 -76.85 12.43
N LYS A 538 5.98 -77.55 11.51
CA LYS A 538 4.87 -76.99 10.71
C LYS A 538 3.76 -76.38 11.56
N ILE A 539 3.43 -77.03 12.69
CA ILE A 539 2.41 -76.56 13.64
C ILE A 539 2.76 -75.16 14.18
N THR A 540 4.03 -74.94 14.53
CA THR A 540 4.50 -73.65 15.03
C THR A 540 4.48 -72.56 13.96
N ILE A 541 4.73 -72.92 12.69
CA ILE A 541 4.62 -72.00 11.56
C ILE A 541 3.15 -71.60 11.34
N GLU A 542 2.22 -72.55 11.39
CA GLU A 542 0.78 -72.30 11.27
C GLU A 542 0.25 -71.42 12.42
N GLU A 543 0.74 -71.64 13.65
CA GLU A 543 0.43 -70.78 14.81
C GLU A 543 0.91 -69.34 14.60
N TRP A 544 2.15 -69.14 14.12
CA TRP A 544 2.68 -67.79 13.83
C TRP A 544 1.93 -67.10 12.69
N GLU A 545 1.56 -67.82 11.64
CA GLU A 545 0.76 -67.29 10.53
C GLU A 545 -0.63 -66.84 11.02
N ALA A 546 -1.25 -67.60 11.92
CA ALA A 546 -2.55 -67.24 12.51
C ALA A 546 -2.44 -65.99 13.41
N GLU A 547 -1.41 -65.91 14.24
CA GLU A 547 -1.16 -64.75 15.12
C GLU A 547 -0.81 -63.48 14.31
N GLU A 548 -0.05 -63.62 13.23
CA GLU A 548 0.25 -62.53 12.31
C GLU A 548 -1.02 -62.04 11.59
N GLU A 549 -1.88 -62.95 11.12
CA GLU A 549 -3.14 -62.58 10.47
C GLU A 549 -4.10 -61.85 11.43
N GLU A 550 -4.18 -62.27 12.69
CA GLU A 550 -4.98 -61.58 13.70
C GLU A 550 -4.44 -60.17 13.98
N ARG A 551 -3.11 -60.03 14.10
CA ARG A 551 -2.46 -58.72 14.24
C ARG A 551 -2.67 -57.80 13.04
N ASP A 552 -2.59 -58.35 11.83
CA ASP A 552 -2.83 -57.60 10.60
C ASP A 552 -4.28 -57.08 10.53
N LYS A 553 -5.26 -57.87 10.97
CA LYS A 553 -6.67 -57.43 11.09
C LYS A 553 -6.80 -56.28 12.08
N THR A 554 -6.21 -56.41 13.28
CA THR A 554 -6.24 -55.32 14.26
C THR A 554 -5.56 -54.06 13.74
N LEU A 555 -4.42 -54.19 13.05
CA LEU A 555 -3.72 -53.06 12.44
C LEU A 555 -4.57 -52.38 11.37
N GLN A 556 -5.27 -53.15 10.53
CA GLN A 556 -6.18 -52.62 9.53
C GLN A 556 -7.35 -51.86 10.18
N GLU A 557 -7.95 -52.40 11.24
CA GLU A 557 -9.02 -51.74 11.99
C GLU A 557 -8.55 -50.40 12.58
N VAL A 558 -7.39 -50.38 13.25
CA VAL A 558 -6.82 -49.16 13.84
C VAL A 558 -6.47 -48.14 12.76
N ARG A 559 -5.96 -48.56 11.60
CA ARG A 559 -5.69 -47.67 10.46
C ARG A 559 -6.97 -47.03 9.92
N ILE A 560 -8.03 -47.82 9.74
CA ILE A 560 -9.33 -47.31 9.29
C ILE A 560 -9.89 -46.31 10.31
N GLN A 561 -9.81 -46.63 11.60
CA GLN A 561 -10.20 -45.70 12.67
C GLN A 561 -9.39 -44.40 12.63
N ASN A 562 -8.07 -44.48 12.46
CA ASN A 562 -7.21 -43.31 12.35
C ASN A 562 -7.60 -42.42 11.16
N ILE A 563 -7.81 -43.02 9.97
CA ILE A 563 -8.26 -42.30 8.77
C ILE A 563 -9.64 -41.65 9.02
N THR A 564 -10.56 -42.37 9.65
CA THR A 564 -11.90 -41.86 9.98
C THR A 564 -11.83 -40.67 10.94
N LEU A 565 -10.96 -40.74 11.95
CA LEU A 565 -10.76 -39.66 12.90
C LEU A 565 -10.11 -38.45 12.24
N LYS A 566 -9.10 -38.65 11.39
CA LYS A 566 -8.48 -37.56 10.59
C LYS A 566 -9.50 -36.85 9.71
N ASN A 567 -10.36 -37.60 9.02
CA ASN A 567 -11.42 -37.01 8.19
C ASN A 567 -12.46 -36.26 9.02
N LYS A 568 -12.80 -36.76 10.23
CA LYS A 568 -13.67 -36.03 11.15
C LYS A 568 -13.03 -34.74 11.65
N LEU A 569 -11.75 -34.78 11.99
CA LEU A 569 -10.99 -33.62 12.42
C LEU A 569 -10.97 -32.56 11.31
N LYS A 570 -10.61 -32.94 10.08
CA LYS A 570 -10.64 -32.03 8.92
C LYS A 570 -12.02 -31.38 8.71
N LYS A 571 -13.10 -32.16 8.82
CA LYS A 571 -14.48 -31.62 8.74
C LYS A 571 -14.80 -30.65 9.86
N LEU A 572 -14.35 -30.93 11.09
CA LEU A 572 -14.56 -30.02 12.23
C LEU A 572 -13.75 -28.74 12.08
N GLU A 573 -12.53 -28.81 11.53
CA GLU A 573 -11.72 -27.63 11.21
C GLU A 573 -12.37 -26.79 10.11
N GLU A 574 -12.87 -27.40 9.03
CA GLU A 574 -13.64 -26.71 7.99
C GLU A 574 -14.87 -26.02 8.58
N GLN A 575 -15.64 -26.73 9.42
CA GLN A 575 -16.78 -26.12 10.13
C GLN A 575 -16.39 -25.01 11.10
N SER A 576 -15.19 -25.06 11.68
CA SER A 576 -14.66 -23.99 12.52
C SER A 576 -14.33 -22.76 11.69
N LYS A 577 -13.62 -22.94 10.57
CA LYS A 577 -13.31 -21.88 9.60
C LYS A 577 -14.56 -21.23 9.02
N ASP A 578 -15.59 -22.03 8.75
CA ASP A 578 -16.87 -21.52 8.27
C ASP A 578 -17.63 -20.72 9.33
N LYS A 579 -17.44 -21.03 10.63
CA LYS A 579 -17.99 -20.24 11.74
C LYS A 579 -17.20 -18.97 12.05
N GLU A 580 -15.91 -18.93 11.73
CA GLU A 580 -15.10 -17.69 11.78
C GLU A 580 -15.53 -16.68 10.73
N LYS A 581 -16.19 -17.14 9.66
CA LYS A 581 -16.87 -16.30 8.68
C LYS A 581 -18.25 -15.92 9.25
N LEU A 582 -18.40 -14.66 9.67
CA LEU A 582 -19.66 -14.16 10.24
C LEU A 582 -20.78 -14.07 9.18
N ALA A 583 -20.39 -13.99 7.89
CA ALA A 583 -21.20 -14.12 6.69
C ALA A 583 -20.29 -14.54 5.51
N GLU A 584 -20.87 -15.01 4.41
CA GLU A 584 -20.13 -15.36 3.19
C GLU A 584 -19.29 -14.15 2.72
N GLY A 585 -17.97 -14.28 2.78
CA GLY A 585 -17.01 -13.24 2.39
C GLY A 585 -16.66 -12.19 3.45
N LEU A 586 -17.07 -12.33 4.72
CA LEU A 586 -16.70 -11.38 5.78
C LEU A 586 -16.01 -12.07 6.97
N HIS A 587 -14.69 -11.91 7.05
CA HIS A 587 -13.90 -12.37 8.17
C HIS A 587 -14.08 -11.43 9.37
N LEU A 588 -14.02 -11.96 10.60
CA LEU A 588 -14.15 -11.15 11.83
C LEU A 588 -13.14 -10.00 11.87
N ILE A 589 -11.92 -10.24 11.37
CA ILE A 589 -10.84 -9.26 11.29
C ILE A 589 -11.21 -8.11 10.33
N ASP A 590 -11.79 -8.41 9.17
CA ASP A 590 -12.21 -7.40 8.19
C ASP A 590 -13.33 -6.52 8.75
N TYR A 591 -14.26 -7.12 9.51
CA TYR A 591 -15.30 -6.38 10.19
C TYR A 591 -14.74 -5.42 11.25
N GLU A 592 -13.77 -5.87 12.05
CA GLU A 592 -13.09 -5.01 13.02
C GLU A 592 -12.26 -3.91 12.34
N GLN A 593 -11.58 -4.21 11.23
CA GLN A 593 -10.85 -3.24 10.45
C GLN A 593 -11.78 -2.17 9.87
N LEU A 594 -12.89 -2.57 9.22
CA LEU A 594 -13.89 -1.64 8.69
C LEU A 594 -14.47 -0.74 9.80
N LYS A 595 -14.65 -1.27 11.01
CA LYS A 595 -15.11 -0.50 12.17
C LYS A 595 -14.08 0.56 12.58
N ILE A 596 -12.79 0.21 12.63
CA ILE A 596 -11.69 1.15 12.94
C ILE A 596 -11.58 2.22 11.85
N GLU A 597 -11.67 1.84 10.58
CA GLU A 597 -11.62 2.77 9.45
C GLU A 597 -12.79 3.76 9.49
N ASN A 598 -14.01 3.27 9.75
CA ASN A 598 -15.19 4.12 9.86
C ASN A 598 -15.08 5.11 11.02
N GLN A 599 -14.57 4.66 12.17
CA GLN A 599 -14.28 5.55 13.31
C GLN A 599 -13.26 6.62 12.94
N THR A 600 -12.15 6.24 12.33
CA THR A 600 -11.09 7.17 11.90
C THR A 600 -11.58 8.19 10.88
N LEU A 601 -12.45 7.78 9.94
CA LEU A 601 -13.06 8.68 8.96
C LEU A 601 -14.03 9.65 9.63
N ASN A 602 -14.82 9.21 10.60
CA ASN A 602 -15.71 10.09 11.36
C ASN A 602 -14.93 11.12 12.17
N GLU A 603 -13.83 10.74 12.82
CA GLU A 603 -12.94 11.67 13.52
C GLU A 603 -12.40 12.75 12.56
N LYS A 604 -11.94 12.35 11.36
CA LYS A 604 -11.50 13.32 10.34
C LYS A 604 -12.62 14.23 9.87
N ILE A 605 -13.85 13.73 9.74
CA ILE A 605 -15.01 14.55 9.38
C ILE A 605 -15.29 15.57 10.49
N GLU A 606 -15.23 15.17 11.76
CA GLU A 606 -15.39 16.08 12.90
C GLU A 606 -14.30 17.16 12.93
N GLU A 607 -13.03 16.80 12.77
CA GLU A 607 -11.92 17.75 12.68
C GLU A 607 -12.14 18.78 11.57
N ARG A 608 -12.52 18.33 10.36
CA ARG A 608 -12.80 19.22 9.23
C ARG A 608 -14.03 20.10 9.47
N ASN A 609 -15.05 19.59 10.15
CA ASN A 609 -16.20 20.38 10.56
C ASN A 609 -15.82 21.48 11.57
N GLU A 610 -14.93 21.18 12.51
CA GLU A 610 -14.39 22.19 13.43
C GLU A 610 -13.58 23.26 12.70
N GLU A 611 -12.71 22.86 11.75
CA GLU A 611 -11.95 23.80 10.92
C GLU A 611 -12.87 24.69 10.08
N LEU A 612 -13.90 24.12 9.46
CA LEU A 612 -14.94 24.87 8.75
C LEU A 612 -15.64 25.86 9.68
N HIS A 613 -15.93 25.47 10.92
CA HIS A 613 -16.53 26.36 11.91
C HIS A 613 -15.58 27.52 12.28
N LYS A 614 -14.29 27.23 12.51
CA LYS A 614 -13.24 28.23 12.77
C LYS A 614 -13.14 29.23 11.60
N LEU A 615 -13.15 28.75 10.35
CA LEU A 615 -13.12 29.60 9.16
C LEU A 615 -14.38 30.47 9.03
N ARG A 616 -15.57 29.92 9.26
CA ARG A 616 -16.83 30.69 9.26
C ARG A 616 -16.80 31.83 10.29
N LYS A 617 -16.22 31.61 11.47
CA LYS A 617 -16.03 32.63 12.50
C LYS A 617 -15.04 33.71 12.09
N LYS A 618 -13.93 33.34 11.43
CA LYS A 618 -12.97 34.29 10.84
C LYS A 618 -13.62 35.15 9.76
N ILE A 619 -14.42 34.56 8.87
CA ILE A 619 -15.16 35.29 7.82
C ILE A 619 -16.11 36.31 8.47
N GLU A 620 -16.88 35.90 9.47
CA GLU A 620 -17.80 36.79 10.17
C GLU A 620 -17.09 37.98 10.84
N THR A 621 -15.98 37.71 11.53
CA THR A 621 -15.15 38.76 12.14
C THR A 621 -14.60 39.72 11.07
N THR A 622 -14.14 39.18 9.94
CA THR A 622 -13.61 39.97 8.82
C THR A 622 -14.69 40.84 8.19
N VAL A 623 -15.90 40.31 8.02
CA VAL A 623 -17.06 41.08 7.52
C VAL A 623 -17.41 42.23 8.47
N GLN A 624 -17.37 42.01 9.78
CA GLN A 624 -17.58 43.08 10.77
C GLN A 624 -16.49 44.16 10.67
N ILE A 625 -15.21 43.78 10.62
CA ILE A 625 -14.10 44.72 10.44
C ILE A 625 -14.24 45.51 9.14
N LEU A 626 -14.58 44.84 8.04
CA LEU A 626 -14.81 45.47 6.74
C LEU A 626 -15.97 46.46 6.78
N THR A 627 -17.05 46.11 7.48
CA THR A 627 -18.21 46.98 7.68
C THR A 627 -17.82 48.25 8.45
N HIS A 628 -17.14 48.12 9.59
CA HIS A 628 -16.64 49.27 10.35
C HIS A 628 -15.66 50.14 9.54
N THR A 629 -14.78 49.52 8.76
CA THR A 629 -13.82 50.23 7.91
C THR A 629 -14.55 51.00 6.81
N LYS A 630 -15.58 50.41 6.20
CA LYS A 630 -16.42 51.05 5.18
C LYS A 630 -17.19 52.25 5.76
N GLU A 631 -17.68 52.15 6.98
CA GLU A 631 -18.35 53.26 7.68
C GLU A 631 -17.38 54.39 8.00
N LYS A 632 -16.20 54.08 8.56
CA LYS A 632 -15.13 55.08 8.80
C LYS A 632 -14.70 55.76 7.51
N LEU A 633 -14.52 55.00 6.43
CA LEU A 633 -14.18 55.56 5.12
C LEU A 633 -15.27 56.53 4.62
N LYS A 634 -16.54 56.15 4.73
CA LYS A 634 -17.65 57.05 4.36
C LYS A 634 -17.64 58.34 5.19
N PHE A 635 -17.36 58.24 6.48
CA PHE A 635 -17.24 59.42 7.36
C PHE A 635 -16.10 60.33 6.91
N ILE A 636 -14.90 59.78 6.70
CA ILE A 636 -13.73 60.54 6.23
C ILE A 636 -13.97 61.16 4.86
N LEU A 637 -14.63 60.45 3.93
CA LEU A 637 -14.98 61.00 2.61
C LEU A 637 -15.95 62.17 2.73
N LYS A 638 -16.91 62.11 3.66
CA LYS A 638 -17.83 63.22 3.94
C LYS A 638 -17.08 64.42 4.51
N GLU A 639 -16.17 64.20 5.46
CA GLU A 639 -15.33 65.25 6.03
C GLU A 639 -14.41 65.88 4.98
N LYS A 640 -13.77 65.06 4.14
CA LYS A 640 -12.97 65.52 3.00
C LYS A 640 -13.80 66.41 2.08
N LYS A 641 -15.04 66.05 1.78
CA LYS A 641 -15.92 66.86 0.95
C LYS A 641 -16.20 68.22 1.59
N ILE A 642 -16.53 68.26 2.87
CA ILE A 642 -16.73 69.53 3.60
C ILE A 642 -15.47 70.40 3.53
N LYS A 643 -14.29 69.82 3.73
CA LYS A 643 -13.01 70.55 3.62
C LYS A 643 -12.69 71.02 2.20
N GLN A 644 -13.10 70.28 1.18
CA GLN A 644 -13.02 70.73 -0.21
C GLN A 644 -13.95 71.91 -0.47
N ASP A 645 -15.19 71.85 0.02
CA ASP A 645 -16.16 72.94 -0.10
C ASP A 645 -15.66 74.21 0.63
N GLU A 646 -15.15 74.09 1.87
CA GLU A 646 -14.52 75.19 2.62
C GLU A 646 -13.33 75.81 1.86
N ARG A 647 -12.47 74.97 1.26
CA ARG A 647 -11.34 75.44 0.44
C ARG A 647 -11.84 76.22 -0.77
N ASP A 648 -12.86 75.72 -1.45
CA ASP A 648 -13.38 76.33 -2.68
C ASP A 648 -14.05 77.68 -2.37
N GLU A 649 -14.76 77.80 -1.23
CA GLU A 649 -15.26 79.08 -0.72
C GLU A 649 -14.12 80.08 -0.43
N LEU A 650 -13.03 79.63 0.20
CA LEU A 650 -11.87 80.48 0.47
C LEU A 650 -11.19 80.94 -0.83
N VAL A 651 -11.09 80.07 -1.84
CA VAL A 651 -10.57 80.43 -3.16
C VAL A 651 -11.47 81.48 -3.81
N GLN A 652 -12.79 81.33 -3.75
CA GLN A 652 -13.72 82.34 -4.26
C GLN A 652 -13.54 83.69 -3.57
N LYS A 653 -13.48 83.73 -2.23
CA LYS A 653 -13.22 84.96 -1.47
C LYS A 653 -11.88 85.60 -1.84
N LEU A 654 -10.85 84.78 -2.04
CA LEU A 654 -9.53 85.27 -2.46
C LEU A 654 -9.56 85.85 -3.88
N ASP A 655 -10.30 85.24 -4.80
CA ASP A 655 -10.48 85.77 -6.16
C ASP A 655 -11.33 87.04 -6.17
N GLU A 656 -12.32 87.17 -5.30
CA GLU A 656 -13.06 88.42 -5.06
C GLU A 656 -12.13 89.53 -4.55
N GLN A 657 -11.34 89.25 -3.51
CA GLN A 657 -10.35 90.20 -2.99
C GLN A 657 -9.31 90.58 -4.04
N ARG A 658 -8.88 89.65 -4.89
CA ARG A 658 -7.99 89.94 -6.03
C ARG A 658 -8.65 90.89 -7.03
N LYS A 659 -9.94 90.71 -7.35
CA LYS A 659 -10.70 91.63 -8.21
C LYS A 659 -10.85 93.01 -7.58
N GLU A 660 -11.17 93.08 -6.29
CA GLU A 660 -11.25 94.35 -5.56
C GLU A 660 -9.90 95.08 -5.56
N LEU A 661 -8.81 94.36 -5.30
CA LEU A 661 -7.44 94.90 -5.36
C LEU A 661 -7.12 95.39 -6.77
N HIS A 662 -7.49 94.64 -7.82
CA HIS A 662 -7.30 95.07 -9.20
C HIS A 662 -8.07 96.35 -9.49
N SER A 663 -9.36 96.44 -9.13
CA SER A 663 -10.15 97.66 -9.31
C SER A 663 -9.59 98.85 -8.53
N CYS A 664 -9.07 98.61 -7.32
CA CYS A 664 -8.41 99.65 -6.53
C CYS A 664 -7.11 100.13 -7.20
N LYS A 665 -6.30 99.21 -7.75
CA LYS A 665 -5.10 99.55 -8.55
C LYS A 665 -5.46 100.32 -9.81
N GLU A 666 -6.49 99.93 -10.55
CA GLU A 666 -6.97 100.66 -11.73
C GLU A 666 -7.41 102.08 -11.35
N LYS A 667 -8.16 102.25 -10.26
CA LYS A 667 -8.53 103.59 -9.75
C LYS A 667 -7.31 104.41 -9.34
N GLN A 668 -6.33 103.78 -8.69
CA GLN A 668 -5.07 104.42 -8.32
C GLN A 668 -4.28 104.85 -9.55
N GLU A 669 -4.21 104.01 -10.58
CA GLU A 669 -3.54 104.32 -11.85
C GLU A 669 -4.26 105.41 -12.64
N ALA A 670 -5.60 105.37 -12.70
CA ALA A 670 -6.41 106.43 -13.28
C ALA A 670 -6.19 107.76 -12.54
N GLY A 671 -6.23 107.76 -11.21
CA GLY A 671 -5.93 108.94 -10.40
C GLY A 671 -4.50 109.45 -10.57
N ARG A 672 -3.51 108.55 -10.75
CA ARG A 672 -2.13 108.94 -11.11
C ARG A 672 -2.07 109.57 -12.49
N ALA A 673 -2.78 109.02 -13.48
CA ALA A 673 -2.84 109.57 -14.84
C ALA A 673 -3.50 110.95 -14.85
N GLU A 674 -4.60 111.14 -14.12
CA GLU A 674 -5.23 112.45 -13.92
C GLU A 674 -4.32 113.44 -13.20
N TYR A 675 -3.63 113.01 -12.13
CA TYR A 675 -2.65 113.85 -11.45
C TYR A 675 -1.52 114.29 -12.39
N ILE A 676 -1.00 113.38 -13.21
CA ILE A 676 0.02 113.70 -14.22
C ILE A 676 -0.52 114.68 -15.26
N LYS A 677 -1.75 114.48 -15.74
CA LYS A 677 -2.42 115.37 -16.70
C LYS A 677 -2.65 116.77 -16.11
N ASN A 678 -3.22 116.86 -14.90
CA ASN A 678 -3.40 118.13 -14.19
C ASN A 678 -2.06 118.80 -13.89
N LYS A 679 -1.00 118.05 -13.57
CA LYS A 679 0.36 118.57 -13.42
C LYS A 679 0.92 119.12 -14.74
N GLN A 680 0.61 118.51 -15.87
CA GLN A 680 0.97 119.03 -17.21
C GLN A 680 0.17 120.30 -17.54
N GLU A 681 -1.14 120.32 -17.30
CA GLU A 681 -2.00 121.49 -17.53
C GLU A 681 -1.68 122.67 -16.61
N THR A 682 -1.32 122.40 -15.35
CA THR A 682 -0.87 123.41 -14.37
C THR A 682 0.65 123.64 -14.37
N GLY A 683 1.39 123.02 -15.29
CA GLY A 683 2.85 123.06 -15.34
C GLY A 683 3.41 124.48 -15.51
N ILE A 684 2.62 125.40 -16.06
CA ILE A 684 2.98 126.82 -16.19
C ILE A 684 2.71 127.59 -14.88
N ILE A 685 1.72 127.18 -14.09
CA ILE A 685 1.29 127.88 -12.86
C ILE A 685 2.13 127.44 -11.64
N ASN A 686 2.70 126.23 -11.66
CA ASN A 686 3.48 125.66 -10.55
C ASN A 686 5.00 125.66 -10.78
N SER A 687 5.52 126.43 -11.75
CA SER A 687 6.96 126.57 -11.94
C SER A 687 7.56 127.41 -10.81
N LYS A 688 8.46 126.80 -10.02
CA LYS A 688 9.23 127.50 -8.97
C LYS A 688 10.06 128.65 -9.54
N GLU A 689 10.45 128.58 -10.80
CA GLU A 689 11.18 129.63 -11.52
C GLU A 689 10.26 130.82 -11.82
N LEU A 690 8.98 130.57 -12.14
CA LEU A 690 7.99 131.61 -12.35
C LEU A 690 7.54 132.24 -11.03
N ASP A 691 7.42 131.45 -9.95
CA ASP A 691 7.19 131.95 -8.60
C ASP A 691 8.36 132.81 -8.10
N HIS A 692 9.60 132.38 -8.39
CA HIS A 692 10.81 133.17 -8.14
C HIS A 692 10.84 134.45 -8.97
N ASP A 693 10.52 134.41 -10.27
CA ASP A 693 10.46 135.59 -11.13
C ASP A 693 9.33 136.54 -10.71
N LEU A 694 8.17 136.04 -10.28
CA LEU A 694 7.08 136.83 -9.71
C LEU A 694 7.49 137.49 -8.38
N THR A 695 8.20 136.77 -7.50
CA THR A 695 8.69 137.35 -6.23
C THR A 695 9.82 138.36 -6.47
N VAL A 696 10.73 138.09 -7.41
CA VAL A 696 11.78 139.03 -7.83
C VAL A 696 11.17 140.27 -8.47
N LYS A 697 10.19 140.13 -9.37
CA LYS A 697 9.48 141.26 -9.97
C LYS A 697 8.68 142.05 -8.94
N LYS A 698 8.02 141.39 -7.98
CA LYS A 698 7.34 142.07 -6.87
C LYS A 698 8.33 142.90 -6.04
N LYS A 699 9.47 142.31 -5.64
CA LYS A 699 10.55 143.03 -4.95
C LYS A 699 11.09 144.18 -5.78
N ARG A 700 11.31 143.97 -7.09
CA ARG A 700 11.79 145.02 -8.00
C ARG A 700 10.80 146.18 -8.14
N VAL A 701 9.50 145.89 -8.15
CA VAL A 701 8.45 146.91 -8.15
C VAL A 701 8.42 147.69 -6.83
N GLU A 702 8.64 147.02 -5.69
CA GLU A 702 8.79 147.69 -4.39
C GLU A 702 10.06 148.57 -4.33
N GLU A 703 11.20 148.07 -4.79
CA GLU A 703 12.44 148.85 -4.91
C GLU A 703 12.27 150.08 -5.80
N LEU A 704 11.64 149.93 -6.97
CA LEU A 704 11.36 151.05 -7.87
C LEU A 704 10.38 152.05 -7.27
N LYS A 705 9.39 151.60 -6.48
CA LYS A 705 8.50 152.49 -5.73
C LYS A 705 9.23 153.26 -4.65
N ASP A 706 10.19 152.63 -3.97
CA ASP A 706 11.01 153.28 -2.94
C ASP A 706 12.05 154.24 -3.56
N GLU A 707 12.62 153.92 -4.72
CA GLU A 707 13.44 154.85 -5.51
C GLU A 707 12.62 156.03 -6.01
N LEU A 708 11.39 155.80 -6.48
CA LEU A 708 10.48 156.85 -6.91
C LEU A 708 10.11 157.77 -5.74
N LYS A 709 9.80 157.21 -4.56
CA LYS A 709 9.62 158.00 -3.33
C LYS A 709 10.87 158.79 -2.95
N ARG A 710 12.06 158.20 -3.02
CA ARG A 710 13.33 158.91 -2.75
C ARG A 710 13.59 160.04 -3.75
N LEU A 711 13.27 159.84 -5.04
CA LEU A 711 13.38 160.89 -6.05
C LEU A 711 12.33 161.98 -5.86
N GLU A 712 11.11 161.64 -5.45
CA GLU A 712 10.07 162.60 -5.07
C GLU A 712 10.48 163.39 -3.82
N GLU A 713 11.07 162.75 -2.81
CA GLU A 713 11.63 163.41 -1.62
C GLU A 713 12.82 164.31 -1.96
N LYS A 714 13.70 163.89 -2.89
CA LYS A 714 14.77 164.75 -3.42
C LYS A 714 14.22 165.92 -4.23
N TYR A 715 13.21 165.70 -5.06
CA TYR A 715 12.59 166.73 -5.88
C TYR A 715 11.84 167.75 -5.01
N THR A 716 11.09 167.31 -3.99
CA THR A 716 10.44 168.17 -3.01
C THR A 716 11.44 168.92 -2.14
N ASN A 717 12.55 168.28 -1.72
CA ASN A 717 13.65 168.98 -1.06
C ASN A 717 14.30 170.03 -1.96
N MET A 718 14.56 169.73 -3.24
CA MET A 718 15.08 170.68 -4.22
C MET A 718 14.11 171.84 -4.47
N GLN A 719 12.81 171.56 -4.62
CA GLN A 719 11.76 172.57 -4.73
C GLN A 719 11.67 173.41 -3.46
N SER A 720 11.84 172.84 -2.27
CA SER A 720 11.87 173.57 -1.00
C SER A 720 13.11 174.46 -0.86
N THR A 721 14.28 174.03 -1.35
CA THR A 721 15.49 174.87 -1.40
C THR A 721 15.37 175.97 -2.45
N ILE A 722 14.71 175.72 -3.58
CA ILE A 722 14.40 176.76 -4.58
C ILE A 722 13.37 177.75 -4.03
N ALA A 723 12.38 177.28 -3.25
CA ALA A 723 11.43 178.16 -2.55
C ALA A 723 12.10 178.99 -1.44
N ARG A 724 13.03 178.41 -0.66
CA ARG A 724 13.83 179.15 0.34
C ARG A 724 14.79 180.15 -0.31
N ALA A 725 15.37 179.83 -1.47
CA ALA A 725 16.21 180.75 -2.25
C ALA A 725 15.39 181.90 -2.88
N LYS A 726 14.13 181.66 -3.28
CA LYS A 726 13.21 182.72 -3.75
C LYS A 726 12.74 183.67 -2.63
N ILE A 727 12.64 183.19 -1.38
CA ILE A 727 12.24 184.02 -0.22
C ILE A 727 13.43 184.87 0.32
N LEU A 728 14.68 184.46 0.08
CA LEU A 728 15.89 185.23 0.42
C LEU A 728 16.32 186.26 -0.65
N SER A 729 15.65 186.28 -1.81
CA SER A 729 15.88 187.26 -2.90
C SER A 729 14.89 188.44 -2.91
N SER A 730 13.97 188.53 -1.93
CA SER A 730 13.00 189.64 -1.80
C SER A 730 13.22 190.56 -0.59
N LYS A 731 14.43 190.52 -0.01
CA LYS A 731 14.96 191.55 0.89
C LYS A 731 16.37 191.95 0.46
N ASN A 732 16.43 192.61 -0.70
CA ASN A 732 17.15 193.88 -0.93
C ASN A 732 16.64 194.49 -2.23
#